data_AF-A0AA39XPR7-F1
#
_entry.id   AF-A0AA39XPR7-F1
#
_cell.length_a   1.000
_cell.length_b   1.000
_cell.length_c   1.000
_cell.angle_alpha   90.00
_cell.angle_beta   90.00
_cell.angle_gamma   90.00
#
_symmetry.space_group_name_H-M   'P 1'
#
loop_
_entity.id
_entity.type
_entity.pdbx_description
1 polymer ?
#
loop_
_entity_poly.entity_id
_entity_poly.type
_entity_poly.pdbx_seq_one_letter_code
_entity_poly.pdbx_strand_id
1 'polypeptide(L)'
;MDLVSWTFGGNLPDPDKPILIDALSPSTSYSYNQIVSKTRQLIAGLRAQGIEPGDCVCVNCFNDLNYSVLYLGIIGAGAIFTGVNPAFTPNELSHHFSLTKPSLLIVEPKMLEKTLTAAKQAGIATDRIYVFDTETENPDPSILSWNALLENGEADWVTVESPHETVASYNSTSGTSGLPKAAMITHSYHVSQAASQCVETDYPRSRLLTLPPFHAFGSPILPSSIRQGIPTYIMRRYAEAPFLNAIAQYGISETYVPPPVLMALPKSELATREGLNSLRSIWMGGASVKFAQQKPLYDLLHEDACIRGVWGMTESGWITCVQDRTRREDDSVGQPLEGFEIRIVDEDGEPITEDHVSGEILARVPHPLLSYISNPVATANAFTPCGNYVCTGDIGYRVTDPETGVPSMFIVDRAKELIKVRGWQVSPTEVESELMQHPGIADAAVIGVKEADGVEEFARAYIVRKVVFSTADELLIDDKVLRTWLRERLAGYKVPAEFVFVPTVPRNGTGKILRRVLRETETVTKPAVVAPVHKRVDSAMSGLGVSNDPLGSNPVASDDSAAPIGHALSTVRSQVEMGAADAEAEAPVATAAPTVAEEDHLPITSTPPAADRKVSVTTTISTTSAPAPAADADETSPSSFPEKTEYDQKKPASIRRKLKKLASKKDRLVSRVMASWTQSMRVVRCEFASFRR
;
A
#
# COMPACT_ATOMS: atom_id res chain seq x y z
N MET A 1 -21.28 -17.23 -12.23
CA MET A 1 -20.62 -16.70 -13.43
C MET A 1 -19.20 -16.31 -13.03
N ASP A 2 -18.22 -16.69 -13.85
CA ASP A 2 -16.83 -16.29 -13.69
C ASP A 2 -16.57 -14.87 -14.23
N LEU A 3 -15.36 -14.36 -14.00
CA LEU A 3 -14.96 -13.01 -14.41
C LEU A 3 -14.96 -12.78 -15.93
N VAL A 4 -14.56 -13.77 -16.73
CA VAL A 4 -14.38 -13.60 -18.18
C VAL A 4 -15.73 -13.64 -18.88
N SER A 5 -16.58 -14.62 -18.53
CA SER A 5 -17.97 -14.69 -18.97
C SER A 5 -18.81 -13.49 -18.49
N TRP A 6 -18.49 -12.90 -17.33
CA TRP A 6 -19.13 -11.67 -16.87
C TRP A 6 -18.66 -10.44 -17.67
N THR A 7 -17.36 -10.33 -17.94
CA THR A 7 -16.78 -9.22 -18.70
C THR A 7 -17.29 -9.21 -20.14
N PHE A 8 -17.31 -10.37 -20.79
CA PHE A 8 -17.82 -10.57 -22.15
C PHE A 8 -19.31 -10.96 -22.21
N GLY A 9 -20.05 -10.74 -21.12
CA GLY A 9 -21.50 -10.86 -21.05
C GLY A 9 -22.22 -9.52 -21.18
N GLY A 10 -21.57 -8.51 -21.78
CA GLY A 10 -22.12 -7.17 -22.02
C GLY A 10 -22.92 -7.13 -23.33
N ASN A 11 -24.07 -6.45 -23.32
CA ASN A 11 -24.89 -6.26 -24.52
C ASN A 11 -24.62 -4.86 -25.11
N LEU A 12 -23.58 -4.75 -25.94
CA LEU A 12 -23.16 -3.48 -26.51
C LEU A 12 -23.91 -3.18 -27.83
N PRO A 13 -24.49 -1.98 -28.00
CA PRO A 13 -25.15 -1.59 -29.26
C PRO A 13 -24.22 -1.54 -30.49
N ASP A 14 -22.92 -1.40 -30.25
CA ASP A 14 -21.87 -1.36 -31.27
C ASP A 14 -20.56 -1.91 -30.65
N PRO A 15 -20.22 -3.19 -30.90
CA PRO A 15 -19.02 -3.83 -30.33
C PRO A 15 -17.73 -3.51 -31.10
N ASP A 16 -17.79 -2.77 -32.21
CA ASP A 16 -16.63 -2.41 -33.02
C ASP A 16 -16.13 -0.97 -32.75
N LYS A 17 -16.86 -0.19 -31.96
CA LYS A 17 -16.35 1.05 -31.36
C LYS A 17 -15.14 0.79 -30.43
N PRO A 18 -14.10 1.66 -30.46
CA PRO A 18 -13.00 1.62 -29.49
C PRO A 18 -13.48 1.73 -28.04
N ILE A 19 -12.98 0.83 -27.17
CA ILE A 19 -13.24 0.83 -25.73
C ILE A 19 -11.94 1.11 -24.96
N LEU A 20 -10.86 0.41 -25.28
CA LEU A 20 -9.55 0.65 -24.67
C LEU A 20 -8.71 1.45 -25.65
N ILE A 21 -8.30 2.65 -25.26
CA ILE A 21 -7.68 3.65 -26.15
C ILE A 21 -6.36 4.10 -25.54
N ASP A 22 -5.27 4.18 -26.31
CA ASP A 22 -4.03 4.75 -25.78
C ASP A 22 -4.19 6.26 -25.54
N ALA A 23 -3.82 6.74 -24.36
CA ALA A 23 -4.01 8.13 -23.96
C ALA A 23 -3.02 9.12 -24.60
N LEU A 24 -1.97 8.65 -25.26
CA LEU A 24 -0.99 9.46 -26.00
C LEU A 24 -1.17 9.31 -27.53
N SER A 25 -1.63 8.14 -27.98
CA SER A 25 -1.85 7.82 -29.40
C SER A 25 -3.21 7.13 -29.64
N PRO A 26 -4.35 7.86 -29.61
CA PRO A 26 -5.70 7.26 -29.68
C PRO A 26 -6.03 6.47 -30.95
N SER A 27 -5.23 6.59 -32.01
CA SER A 27 -5.27 5.71 -33.18
C SER A 27 -4.97 4.25 -32.82
N THR A 28 -4.14 4.02 -31.80
CA THR A 28 -3.94 2.72 -31.15
C THR A 28 -5.06 2.50 -30.13
N SER A 29 -6.00 1.63 -30.47
CA SER A 29 -7.12 1.27 -29.61
C SER A 29 -7.68 -0.11 -29.93
N TYR A 30 -8.44 -0.69 -29.01
CA TYR A 30 -9.16 -1.95 -29.19
C TYR A 30 -10.66 -1.81 -28.94
N SER A 31 -11.46 -2.33 -29.88
CA SER A 31 -12.90 -2.55 -29.74
C SER A 31 -13.23 -3.78 -28.88
N TYR A 32 -14.50 -3.97 -28.52
CA TYR A 32 -14.94 -5.17 -27.78
C TYR A 32 -14.57 -6.46 -28.50
N ASN A 33 -14.87 -6.54 -29.81
CA ASN A 33 -14.56 -7.70 -30.64
C ASN A 33 -13.05 -7.98 -30.71
N GLN A 34 -12.22 -6.93 -30.80
CA GLN A 34 -10.76 -7.06 -30.80
C GLN A 34 -10.21 -7.53 -29.45
N ILE A 35 -10.76 -7.06 -28.33
CA ILE A 35 -10.38 -7.52 -26.98
C ILE A 35 -10.77 -8.99 -26.80
N VAL A 36 -11.97 -9.40 -27.25
CA VAL A 36 -12.42 -10.79 -27.22
C VAL A 36 -11.48 -11.69 -28.05
N SER A 37 -11.22 -11.34 -29.31
CA SER A 37 -10.32 -12.10 -30.19
C SER A 37 -8.91 -12.23 -29.60
N LYS A 38 -8.28 -11.11 -29.20
CA LYS A 38 -6.95 -11.12 -28.55
C LYS A 38 -6.91 -11.94 -27.25
N THR A 39 -7.99 -11.92 -26.47
CA THR A 39 -8.11 -12.75 -25.25
C THR A 39 -8.12 -14.24 -25.61
N ARG A 40 -8.89 -14.62 -26.65
CA ARG A 40 -8.96 -16.00 -27.16
C ARG A 40 -7.66 -16.48 -27.79
N GLN A 41 -6.91 -15.57 -28.44
CA GLN A 41 -5.56 -15.82 -28.95
C GLN A 41 -4.58 -16.13 -27.82
N LEU A 42 -4.55 -15.31 -26.77
CA LEU A 42 -3.68 -15.57 -25.61
C LEU A 42 -4.06 -16.87 -24.89
N ILE A 43 -5.35 -17.20 -24.78
CA ILE A 43 -5.81 -18.48 -24.22
C ILE A 43 -5.28 -19.67 -25.03
N ALA A 44 -5.32 -19.59 -26.37
CA ALA A 44 -4.73 -20.62 -27.24
C ALA A 44 -3.21 -20.72 -27.04
N GLY A 45 -2.50 -19.60 -26.97
CA GLY A 45 -1.06 -19.55 -26.73
C GLY A 45 -0.62 -20.14 -25.40
N LEU A 46 -1.26 -19.76 -24.31
CA LEU A 46 -0.94 -20.30 -22.98
C LEU A 46 -1.15 -21.82 -22.94
N ARG A 47 -2.25 -22.32 -23.52
CA ARG A 47 -2.49 -23.77 -23.66
C ARG A 47 -1.47 -24.47 -24.56
N ALA A 48 -1.02 -23.83 -25.65
CA ALA A 48 0.04 -24.35 -26.51
C ALA A 48 1.40 -24.46 -25.79
N GLN A 49 1.67 -23.58 -24.82
CA GLN A 49 2.83 -23.69 -23.92
C GLN A 49 2.62 -24.65 -22.73
N GLY A 50 1.48 -25.37 -22.68
CA GLY A 50 1.16 -26.34 -21.64
C GLY A 50 0.77 -25.72 -20.30
N ILE A 51 0.16 -24.53 -20.29
CA ILE A 51 -0.46 -23.95 -19.09
C ILE A 51 -1.83 -24.61 -18.85
N GLU A 52 -1.98 -25.21 -17.68
CA GLU A 52 -3.20 -25.92 -17.25
C GLU A 52 -4.05 -25.08 -16.26
N PRO A 53 -5.35 -25.38 -16.08
CA PRO A 53 -6.16 -24.70 -15.08
C PRO A 53 -5.59 -24.84 -13.66
N GLY A 54 -5.34 -23.71 -13.00
CA GLY A 54 -4.68 -23.64 -11.69
C GLY A 54 -3.18 -23.32 -11.71
N ASP A 55 -2.51 -23.39 -12.87
CA ASP A 55 -1.15 -22.82 -13.03
C ASP A 55 -1.14 -21.33 -12.71
N CYS A 56 -0.01 -20.77 -12.30
CA CYS A 56 0.15 -19.33 -12.13
C CYS A 56 0.94 -18.71 -13.28
N VAL A 57 0.47 -17.57 -13.82
CA VAL A 57 1.21 -16.78 -14.82
C VAL A 57 1.45 -15.38 -14.26
N CYS A 58 2.72 -14.96 -14.22
CA CYS A 58 3.13 -13.70 -13.64
C CYS A 58 3.38 -12.62 -14.70
N VAL A 59 2.82 -11.43 -14.49
CA VAL A 59 2.95 -10.27 -15.37
C VAL A 59 3.74 -9.17 -14.68
N ASN A 60 4.85 -8.74 -15.30
CA ASN A 60 5.75 -7.69 -14.82
C ASN A 60 5.91 -6.59 -15.88
N CYS A 61 4.92 -5.70 -15.96
CA CYS A 61 4.88 -4.57 -16.89
C CYS A 61 4.12 -3.38 -16.27
N PHE A 62 4.31 -2.19 -16.85
CA PHE A 62 3.48 -1.02 -16.51
C PHE A 62 2.05 -1.18 -17.10
N ASN A 63 1.19 -0.18 -16.90
CA ASN A 63 -0.14 -0.18 -17.49
C ASN A 63 -0.04 -0.15 -19.03
N ASP A 64 -0.90 -0.89 -19.74
CA ASP A 64 -0.84 -1.08 -21.19
C ASP A 64 -2.23 -1.43 -21.74
N LEU A 65 -2.50 -1.16 -23.03
CA LEU A 65 -3.74 -1.59 -23.68
C LEU A 65 -3.96 -3.11 -23.61
N ASN A 66 -2.91 -3.88 -23.85
CA ASN A 66 -2.92 -5.34 -23.80
C ASN A 66 -2.89 -5.87 -22.36
N TYR A 67 -2.78 -5.02 -21.32
CA TYR A 67 -2.90 -5.47 -19.92
C TYR A 67 -4.25 -6.13 -19.65
N SER A 68 -5.32 -5.63 -20.28
CA SER A 68 -6.65 -6.25 -20.26
C SER A 68 -6.66 -7.66 -20.86
N VAL A 69 -5.97 -7.85 -21.99
CA VAL A 69 -5.80 -9.13 -22.69
C VAL A 69 -4.98 -10.10 -21.86
N LEU A 70 -3.85 -9.66 -21.28
CA LEU A 70 -3.06 -10.47 -20.36
C LEU A 70 -3.90 -10.95 -19.18
N TYR A 71 -4.60 -10.02 -18.52
CA TYR A 71 -5.42 -10.30 -17.34
C TYR A 71 -6.57 -11.28 -17.65
N LEU A 72 -7.40 -10.99 -18.66
CA LEU A 72 -8.56 -11.81 -19.01
C LEU A 72 -8.17 -13.11 -19.73
N GLY A 73 -7.04 -13.16 -20.45
CA GLY A 73 -6.57 -14.33 -21.18
C GLY A 73 -5.90 -15.36 -20.27
N ILE A 74 -5.13 -14.92 -19.28
CA ILE A 74 -4.59 -15.81 -18.23
C ILE A 74 -5.75 -16.42 -17.43
N ILE A 75 -6.66 -15.57 -16.93
CA ILE A 75 -7.84 -16.01 -16.16
C ILE A 75 -8.76 -16.89 -17.01
N GLY A 76 -8.92 -16.58 -18.30
CA GLY A 76 -9.72 -17.33 -19.25
C GLY A 76 -9.11 -18.67 -19.67
N ALA A 77 -7.80 -18.85 -19.58
CA ALA A 77 -7.17 -20.16 -19.73
C ALA A 77 -7.50 -21.10 -18.56
N GLY A 78 -8.02 -20.57 -17.46
CA GLY A 78 -8.18 -21.24 -16.16
C GLY A 78 -6.99 -21.04 -15.23
N ALA A 79 -5.99 -20.24 -15.64
CA ALA A 79 -4.77 -19.98 -14.88
C ALA A 79 -4.94 -18.78 -13.94
N ILE A 80 -4.14 -18.76 -12.88
CA ILE A 80 -4.15 -17.73 -11.84
C ILE A 80 -3.21 -16.59 -12.27
N PHE A 81 -3.79 -15.44 -12.54
CA PHE A 81 -3.03 -14.22 -12.81
C PHE A 81 -2.29 -13.74 -11.56
N THR A 82 -1.02 -13.35 -11.68
CA THR A 82 -0.35 -12.54 -10.66
C THR A 82 0.34 -11.35 -11.29
N GLY A 83 0.08 -10.16 -10.74
CA GLY A 83 0.72 -8.92 -11.19
C GLY A 83 1.68 -8.40 -10.13
N VAL A 84 2.93 -8.15 -10.53
CA VAL A 84 3.96 -7.57 -9.66
C VAL A 84 4.14 -6.09 -9.94
N ASN A 85 4.62 -5.33 -8.95
CA ASN A 85 4.90 -3.92 -9.15
C ASN A 85 6.21 -3.76 -9.98
N PRO A 86 6.20 -3.01 -11.10
CA PRO A 86 7.41 -2.78 -11.91
C PRO A 86 8.57 -2.12 -11.16
N ALA A 87 8.35 -1.54 -9.98
CA ALA A 87 9.40 -1.02 -9.10
C ALA A 87 10.10 -2.09 -8.22
N PHE A 88 9.58 -3.33 -8.13
CA PHE A 88 10.18 -4.39 -7.30
C PHE A 88 11.63 -4.68 -7.67
N THR A 89 12.44 -4.92 -6.65
CA THR A 89 13.83 -5.39 -6.73
C THR A 89 13.91 -6.89 -7.09
N PRO A 90 15.07 -7.42 -7.54
CA PRO A 90 15.24 -8.86 -7.76
C PRO A 90 14.86 -9.71 -6.54
N ASN A 91 15.14 -9.24 -5.32
CA ASN A 91 14.83 -9.97 -4.09
C ASN A 91 13.31 -10.01 -3.81
N GLU A 92 12.57 -8.93 -4.08
CA GLU A 92 11.11 -8.90 -3.95
C GLU A 92 10.42 -9.73 -5.02
N LEU A 93 10.95 -9.74 -6.26
CA LEU A 93 10.49 -10.62 -7.34
C LEU A 93 10.76 -12.09 -7.01
N SER A 94 11.96 -12.44 -6.53
CA SER A 94 12.33 -13.79 -6.12
C SER A 94 11.47 -14.29 -4.95
N HIS A 95 11.24 -13.45 -3.94
CA HIS A 95 10.29 -13.73 -2.86
C HIS A 95 8.86 -13.96 -3.40
N HIS A 96 8.38 -13.09 -4.30
CA HIS A 96 7.08 -13.26 -4.93
C HIS A 96 6.98 -14.61 -5.69
N PHE A 97 7.95 -14.93 -6.54
CA PHE A 97 8.01 -16.20 -7.29
C PHE A 97 8.06 -17.42 -6.36
N SER A 98 8.74 -17.33 -5.22
CA SER A 98 8.78 -18.42 -4.22
C SER A 98 7.41 -18.71 -3.59
N LEU A 99 6.54 -17.68 -3.50
CA LEU A 99 5.17 -17.80 -3.00
C LEU A 99 4.20 -18.26 -4.10
N THR A 100 4.17 -17.57 -5.25
CA THR A 100 3.16 -17.79 -6.31
C THR A 100 3.51 -18.92 -7.27
N LYS A 101 4.78 -19.31 -7.36
CA LYS A 101 5.32 -20.38 -8.22
C LYS A 101 4.81 -20.30 -9.68
N PRO A 102 5.07 -19.19 -10.38
CA PRO A 102 4.56 -19.01 -11.73
C PRO A 102 5.23 -19.98 -12.72
N SER A 103 4.39 -20.66 -13.50
CA SER A 103 4.76 -21.60 -14.56
C SER A 103 5.18 -20.87 -15.86
N LEU A 104 4.85 -19.58 -15.98
CA LEU A 104 5.25 -18.69 -17.07
C LEU A 104 5.34 -17.23 -16.58
N LEU A 105 6.33 -16.49 -17.07
CA LEU A 105 6.53 -15.05 -16.84
C LEU A 105 6.31 -14.26 -18.13
N ILE A 106 5.53 -13.18 -18.06
CA ILE A 106 5.38 -12.19 -19.14
C ILE A 106 5.95 -10.87 -18.61
N VAL A 107 6.99 -10.37 -19.26
CA VAL A 107 7.89 -9.34 -18.71
C VAL A 107 8.17 -8.27 -19.76
N GLU A 108 7.86 -7.03 -19.44
CA GLU A 108 8.21 -5.91 -20.33
C GLU A 108 9.74 -5.67 -20.34
N PRO A 109 10.37 -5.36 -21.49
CA PRO A 109 11.81 -5.11 -21.66
C PRO A 109 12.51 -4.38 -20.50
N LYS A 110 11.93 -3.27 -20.01
CA LYS A 110 12.50 -2.41 -18.96
C LYS A 110 12.60 -3.11 -17.58
N MET A 111 11.97 -4.26 -17.42
CA MET A 111 12.01 -5.12 -16.23
C MET A 111 12.73 -6.44 -16.47
N LEU A 112 13.22 -6.72 -17.68
CA LEU A 112 13.71 -8.05 -18.07
C LEU A 112 14.93 -8.50 -17.26
N GLU A 113 16.01 -7.72 -17.23
CA GLU A 113 17.28 -8.06 -16.53
C GLU A 113 17.07 -8.50 -15.06
N LYS A 114 16.33 -7.70 -14.29
CA LYS A 114 16.03 -8.01 -12.88
C LYS A 114 15.06 -9.18 -12.72
N THR A 115 14.21 -9.43 -13.73
CA THR A 115 13.30 -10.58 -13.73
C THR A 115 14.04 -11.87 -14.07
N LEU A 116 14.95 -11.86 -15.05
CA LEU A 116 15.87 -12.97 -15.33
C LEU A 116 16.71 -13.32 -14.09
N THR A 117 17.20 -12.30 -13.38
CA THR A 117 17.93 -12.46 -12.12
C THR A 117 17.09 -13.15 -11.04
N ALA A 118 15.84 -12.71 -10.83
CA ALA A 118 14.91 -13.32 -9.88
C ALA A 118 14.43 -14.72 -10.30
N ALA A 119 14.15 -14.93 -11.59
CA ALA A 119 13.74 -16.21 -12.17
C ALA A 119 14.81 -17.28 -11.97
N LYS A 120 16.08 -16.94 -12.24
CA LYS A 120 17.24 -17.81 -11.98
C LYS A 120 17.40 -18.19 -10.50
N GLN A 121 17.08 -17.28 -9.57
CA GLN A 121 17.07 -17.58 -8.14
C GLN A 121 15.90 -18.50 -7.74
N ALA A 122 14.73 -18.33 -8.38
CA ALA A 122 13.53 -19.12 -8.14
C ALA A 122 13.54 -20.50 -8.85
N GLY A 123 14.51 -20.75 -9.75
CA GLY A 123 14.59 -21.98 -10.55
C GLY A 123 13.66 -22.01 -11.77
N ILE A 124 13.13 -20.85 -12.19
CA ILE A 124 12.30 -20.71 -13.38
C ILE A 124 13.21 -20.73 -14.62
N ALA A 125 12.89 -21.58 -15.59
CA ALA A 125 13.66 -21.76 -16.81
C ALA A 125 13.40 -20.62 -17.83
N THR A 126 14.42 -20.28 -18.63
CA THR A 126 14.40 -19.13 -19.55
C THR A 126 13.35 -19.25 -20.65
N ASP A 127 13.03 -20.47 -21.09
CA ASP A 127 11.97 -20.79 -22.05
C ASP A 127 10.55 -20.57 -21.50
N ARG A 128 10.41 -20.33 -20.19
CA ARG A 128 9.16 -19.91 -19.54
C ARG A 128 9.04 -18.40 -19.37
N ILE A 129 9.86 -17.62 -20.07
CA ILE A 129 9.90 -16.16 -19.96
C ILE A 129 9.63 -15.56 -21.35
N TYR A 130 8.64 -14.67 -21.41
CA TYR A 130 8.21 -13.99 -22.63
C TYR A 130 8.33 -12.47 -22.48
N VAL A 131 8.85 -11.82 -23.51
CA VAL A 131 9.05 -10.37 -23.55
C VAL A 131 7.78 -9.68 -24.05
N PHE A 132 7.26 -8.75 -23.25
CA PHE A 132 6.04 -8.00 -23.54
C PHE A 132 6.39 -6.70 -24.27
N ASP A 133 6.40 -6.79 -25.60
CA ASP A 133 6.82 -5.73 -26.52
C ASP A 133 5.80 -4.59 -26.54
N THR A 134 6.05 -3.53 -25.77
CA THR A 134 5.16 -2.36 -25.62
C THR A 134 5.73 -1.10 -26.28
N GLU A 135 6.73 -0.46 -25.66
CA GLU A 135 7.38 0.77 -26.16
C GLU A 135 8.72 0.53 -26.85
N THR A 136 9.34 -0.63 -26.60
CA THR A 136 10.72 -0.94 -26.96
C THR A 136 10.79 -2.35 -27.48
N GLU A 137 11.58 -2.56 -28.53
CA GLU A 137 11.88 -3.91 -29.04
C GLU A 137 12.51 -4.80 -27.95
N ASN A 138 12.39 -6.11 -28.14
CA ASN A 138 12.99 -7.09 -27.24
C ASN A 138 14.52 -6.90 -27.15
N PRO A 139 15.08 -6.56 -25.96
CA PRO A 139 16.50 -6.28 -25.80
C PRO A 139 17.36 -7.55 -25.69
N ASP A 140 16.75 -8.74 -25.57
CA ASP A 140 17.43 -10.03 -25.61
C ASP A 140 16.67 -10.99 -26.55
N PRO A 141 17.05 -11.06 -27.84
CA PRO A 141 16.45 -11.95 -28.82
C PRO A 141 16.57 -13.45 -28.52
N SER A 142 17.26 -13.87 -27.44
CA SER A 142 17.23 -15.27 -26.96
C SER A 142 16.00 -15.58 -26.11
N ILE A 143 15.30 -14.56 -25.62
CA ILE A 143 14.00 -14.66 -24.94
C ILE A 143 12.88 -14.50 -25.99
N LEU A 144 11.81 -15.29 -25.89
CA LEU A 144 10.71 -15.23 -26.86
C LEU A 144 9.87 -13.95 -26.71
N SER A 145 9.42 -13.37 -27.82
CA SER A 145 8.38 -12.34 -27.82
C SER A 145 7.03 -12.94 -27.38
N TRP A 146 6.23 -12.20 -26.60
CA TRP A 146 4.88 -12.61 -26.24
C TRP A 146 3.93 -12.75 -27.44
N ASN A 147 4.27 -12.17 -28.61
CA ASN A 147 3.50 -12.33 -29.83
C ASN A 147 3.43 -13.81 -30.27
N ALA A 148 4.46 -14.61 -29.95
CA ALA A 148 4.47 -16.07 -30.16
C ALA A 148 3.39 -16.82 -29.35
N LEU A 149 2.73 -16.17 -28.37
CA LEU A 149 1.51 -16.68 -27.73
C LEU A 149 0.26 -16.37 -28.56
N LEU A 150 0.18 -15.21 -29.20
CA LEU A 150 -0.98 -14.78 -29.99
C LEU A 150 -1.14 -15.53 -31.33
N GLU A 151 -0.05 -16.11 -31.85
CA GLU A 151 -0.01 -16.79 -33.16
C GLU A 151 -0.65 -18.19 -33.18
N ASN A 152 -1.15 -18.69 -32.05
CA ASN A 152 -1.64 -20.07 -31.87
C ASN A 152 -3.12 -20.28 -32.25
N GLY A 153 -3.71 -19.39 -33.04
CA GLY A 153 -5.14 -19.39 -33.36
C GLY A 153 -6.00 -18.81 -32.23
N GLU A 154 -7.21 -19.33 -32.02
CA GLU A 154 -8.11 -18.90 -30.93
C GLU A 154 -8.70 -20.10 -30.19
N ALA A 155 -8.96 -19.94 -28.89
CA ALA A 155 -9.66 -20.93 -28.08
C ALA A 155 -10.61 -20.29 -27.05
N ASP A 156 -11.69 -21.01 -26.70
CA ASP A 156 -12.68 -20.57 -25.72
C ASP A 156 -12.14 -20.54 -24.30
N TRP A 157 -12.63 -19.60 -23.47
CA TRP A 157 -12.28 -19.53 -22.06
C TRP A 157 -12.96 -20.62 -21.22
N VAL A 158 -12.34 -20.98 -20.10
CA VAL A 158 -12.88 -21.94 -19.14
C VAL A 158 -14.07 -21.32 -18.41
N THR A 159 -15.22 -21.99 -18.43
CA THR A 159 -16.35 -21.67 -17.53
C THR A 159 -16.12 -22.34 -16.18
N VAL A 160 -16.30 -21.61 -15.09
CA VAL A 160 -15.99 -22.07 -13.73
C VAL A 160 -17.26 -22.40 -12.94
N GLU A 161 -17.33 -23.61 -12.36
CA GLU A 161 -18.49 -24.08 -11.59
C GLU A 161 -18.64 -23.37 -10.23
N SER A 162 -17.56 -23.30 -9.44
CA SER A 162 -17.49 -22.61 -8.13
C SER A 162 -16.66 -21.31 -8.20
N PRO A 163 -17.12 -20.24 -8.88
CA PRO A 163 -16.33 -19.00 -9.06
C PRO A 163 -16.03 -18.25 -7.75
N HIS A 164 -16.68 -18.64 -6.64
CA HIS A 164 -16.45 -18.10 -5.30
C HIS A 164 -15.42 -18.91 -4.48
N GLU A 165 -15.00 -20.07 -4.97
CA GLU A 165 -13.94 -20.92 -4.38
C GLU A 165 -12.70 -20.96 -5.30
N THR A 166 -12.89 -20.91 -6.61
CA THR A 166 -11.81 -20.86 -7.61
C THR A 166 -11.10 -19.50 -7.60
N VAL A 167 -9.78 -19.54 -7.49
CA VAL A 167 -8.90 -18.36 -7.52
C VAL A 167 -8.72 -17.89 -8.97
N ALA A 168 -8.90 -16.60 -9.19
CA ALA A 168 -8.61 -15.93 -10.46
C ALA A 168 -7.27 -15.16 -10.40
N SER A 169 -6.90 -14.60 -9.25
CA SER A 169 -5.63 -13.91 -9.10
C SER A 169 -4.94 -14.06 -7.75
N TYR A 170 -3.62 -13.92 -7.76
CA TYR A 170 -2.81 -13.66 -6.57
C TYR A 170 -2.44 -12.18 -6.52
N ASN A 171 -2.89 -11.49 -5.47
CA ASN A 171 -2.65 -10.05 -5.31
C ASN A 171 -1.61 -9.81 -4.21
N SER A 172 -0.51 -9.14 -4.54
CA SER A 172 0.56 -8.82 -3.58
C SER A 172 0.16 -7.71 -2.62
N THR A 173 0.03 -8.02 -1.33
CA THR A 173 -0.29 -7.02 -0.28
C THR A 173 0.97 -6.35 0.23
N SER A 174 0.99 -5.02 0.27
CA SER A 174 2.17 -4.26 0.73
C SER A 174 2.39 -4.41 2.24
N GLY A 175 3.47 -5.11 2.60
CA GLY A 175 3.86 -5.31 3.99
C GLY A 175 4.47 -4.05 4.61
N THR A 176 3.66 -3.18 5.21
CA THR A 176 4.16 -2.11 6.11
C THR A 176 4.89 -2.68 7.34
N SER A 177 4.72 -3.98 7.60
CA SER A 177 5.23 -4.74 8.75
C SER A 177 6.05 -6.00 8.36
N GLY A 178 6.46 -6.16 7.08
CA GLY A 178 7.25 -7.31 6.66
C GLY A 178 7.34 -7.49 5.13
N LEU A 179 7.81 -8.66 4.68
CA LEU A 179 7.79 -9.02 3.26
C LEU A 179 6.35 -9.10 2.71
N PRO A 180 6.12 -8.88 1.40
CA PRO A 180 4.80 -8.99 0.80
C PRO A 180 4.16 -10.37 1.00
N LYS A 181 2.85 -10.41 1.21
CA LYS A 181 2.04 -11.64 1.15
C LYS A 181 1.31 -11.68 -0.20
N ALA A 182 1.00 -12.87 -0.68
CA ALA A 182 0.07 -13.05 -1.80
C ALA A 182 -1.32 -13.44 -1.25
N ALA A 183 -2.33 -12.61 -1.50
CA ALA A 183 -3.73 -12.91 -1.21
C ALA A 183 -4.37 -13.66 -2.38
N MET A 184 -5.13 -14.73 -2.09
CA MET A 184 -5.82 -15.56 -3.07
C MET A 184 -7.21 -14.99 -3.33
N ILE A 185 -7.44 -14.47 -4.53
CA ILE A 185 -8.62 -13.69 -4.91
C ILE A 185 -9.44 -14.45 -5.96
N THR A 186 -10.74 -14.61 -5.72
CA THR A 186 -11.63 -15.47 -6.52
C THR A 186 -12.30 -14.75 -7.68
N HIS A 187 -12.86 -15.49 -8.64
CA HIS A 187 -13.61 -14.85 -9.75
C HIS A 187 -14.79 -14.02 -9.23
N SER A 188 -15.51 -14.51 -8.21
CA SER A 188 -16.66 -13.81 -7.62
C SER A 188 -16.27 -12.52 -6.88
N TYR A 189 -15.09 -12.44 -6.26
CA TYR A 189 -14.54 -11.15 -5.77
C TYR A 189 -14.46 -10.15 -6.92
N HIS A 190 -13.83 -10.52 -8.03
CA HIS A 190 -13.60 -9.59 -9.15
C HIS A 190 -14.90 -9.22 -9.86
N VAL A 191 -15.85 -10.15 -9.99
CA VAL A 191 -17.19 -9.87 -10.53
C VAL A 191 -17.96 -8.90 -9.63
N SER A 192 -17.97 -9.10 -8.30
CA SER A 192 -18.66 -8.20 -7.37
C SER A 192 -18.03 -6.79 -7.38
N GLN A 193 -16.70 -6.71 -7.37
CA GLN A 193 -15.98 -5.44 -7.41
C GLN A 193 -16.17 -4.71 -8.75
N ALA A 194 -16.15 -5.42 -9.89
CA ALA A 194 -16.39 -4.80 -11.19
C ALA A 194 -17.85 -4.39 -11.38
N ALA A 195 -18.80 -5.15 -10.83
CA ALA A 195 -20.21 -4.80 -10.83
C ALA A 195 -20.51 -3.52 -10.04
N SER A 196 -19.78 -3.24 -8.96
CA SER A 196 -19.94 -1.97 -8.22
C SER A 196 -19.56 -0.72 -9.03
N GLN A 197 -18.89 -0.88 -10.18
CA GLN A 197 -18.54 0.20 -11.11
C GLN A 197 -19.57 0.39 -12.24
N CYS A 198 -20.58 -0.49 -12.31
CA CYS A 198 -21.68 -0.47 -13.27
C CYS A 198 -22.85 0.41 -12.79
N VAL A 199 -22.53 1.64 -12.39
CA VAL A 199 -23.51 2.66 -12.00
C VAL A 199 -24.09 3.38 -13.23
N GLU A 200 -25.37 3.72 -13.17
CA GLU A 200 -26.01 4.61 -14.15
C GLU A 200 -25.57 6.07 -13.94
N THR A 201 -25.53 6.85 -15.02
CA THR A 201 -25.09 8.26 -15.01
C THR A 201 -25.96 9.12 -15.90
N ASP A 202 -26.18 10.38 -15.51
CA ASP A 202 -26.84 11.41 -16.34
C ASP A 202 -25.89 12.04 -17.39
N TYR A 203 -24.58 11.77 -17.26
CA TYR A 203 -23.53 12.22 -18.18
C TYR A 203 -23.00 11.07 -19.07
N PRO A 204 -22.53 11.35 -20.29
CA PRO A 204 -21.84 10.37 -21.14
C PRO A 204 -20.50 9.99 -20.52
N ARG A 205 -20.25 8.69 -20.34
CA ARG A 205 -19.06 8.19 -19.63
C ARG A 205 -17.85 8.05 -20.55
N SER A 206 -16.75 8.69 -20.15
CA SER A 206 -15.38 8.56 -20.67
C SER A 206 -14.41 8.51 -19.49
N ARG A 207 -13.44 7.59 -19.51
CA ARG A 207 -12.55 7.26 -18.38
C ARG A 207 -11.08 7.50 -18.72
N LEU A 208 -10.28 8.02 -17.78
CA LEU A 208 -8.82 8.07 -17.87
C LEU A 208 -8.19 7.27 -16.72
N LEU A 209 -7.46 6.20 -17.06
CA LEU A 209 -6.87 5.25 -16.11
C LEU A 209 -5.35 5.36 -16.08
N THR A 210 -4.81 5.86 -14.95
CA THR A 210 -3.36 5.89 -14.66
C THR A 210 -2.92 4.79 -13.68
N LEU A 211 -3.87 4.06 -13.10
CA LEU A 211 -3.63 3.06 -12.05
C LEU A 211 -3.27 1.69 -12.67
N PRO A 212 -2.26 0.98 -12.13
CA PRO A 212 -1.96 -0.38 -12.58
C PRO A 212 -3.09 -1.37 -12.22
N PRO A 213 -3.57 -2.20 -13.18
CA PRO A 213 -4.67 -3.12 -12.91
C PRO A 213 -4.36 -4.25 -11.91
N PHE A 214 -3.08 -4.53 -11.62
CA PHE A 214 -2.70 -5.51 -10.58
C PHE A 214 -3.01 -5.07 -9.14
N HIS A 215 -3.37 -3.80 -8.91
CA HIS A 215 -3.84 -3.34 -7.61
C HIS A 215 -5.35 -3.50 -7.47
N ALA A 216 -5.81 -3.88 -6.28
CA ALA A 216 -7.24 -4.00 -5.96
C ALA A 216 -8.08 -2.73 -6.26
N PHE A 217 -7.45 -1.54 -6.26
CA PHE A 217 -8.10 -0.29 -6.67
C PHE A 217 -8.31 -0.20 -8.20
N GLY A 218 -7.36 -0.68 -9.00
CA GLY A 218 -7.42 -0.65 -10.47
C GLY A 218 -8.12 -1.84 -11.12
N SER A 219 -7.96 -3.05 -10.55
CA SER A 219 -8.50 -4.31 -11.08
C SER A 219 -9.99 -4.32 -11.48
N PRO A 220 -10.92 -3.62 -10.81
CA PRO A 220 -12.35 -3.68 -11.18
C PRO A 220 -12.70 -2.83 -12.42
N ILE A 221 -11.85 -1.86 -12.75
CA ILE A 221 -12.19 -0.79 -13.70
C ILE A 221 -12.23 -1.36 -15.13
N LEU A 222 -11.19 -2.08 -15.58
CA LEU A 222 -11.12 -2.61 -16.94
C LEU A 222 -12.27 -3.59 -17.28
N PRO A 223 -12.59 -4.61 -16.45
CA PRO A 223 -13.75 -5.47 -16.68
C PRO A 223 -15.06 -4.69 -16.79
N SER A 224 -15.27 -3.70 -15.92
CA SER A 224 -16.50 -2.89 -15.94
C SER A 224 -16.58 -1.97 -17.16
N SER A 225 -15.45 -1.43 -17.65
CA SER A 225 -15.40 -0.62 -18.88
C SER A 225 -15.75 -1.46 -20.11
N ILE A 226 -15.17 -2.65 -20.22
CA ILE A 226 -15.41 -3.59 -21.34
C ILE A 226 -16.88 -4.02 -21.36
N ARG A 227 -17.43 -4.44 -20.21
CA ARG A 227 -18.83 -4.88 -20.10
C ARG A 227 -19.85 -3.79 -20.45
N GLN A 228 -19.53 -2.52 -20.20
CA GLN A 228 -20.42 -1.37 -20.45
C GLN A 228 -20.13 -0.63 -21.76
N GLY A 229 -19.04 -0.95 -22.47
CA GLY A 229 -18.63 -0.22 -23.67
C GLY A 229 -18.13 1.21 -23.41
N ILE A 230 -17.58 1.48 -22.21
CA ILE A 230 -17.15 2.83 -21.81
C ILE A 230 -15.75 3.14 -22.39
N PRO A 231 -15.59 4.18 -23.24
CA PRO A 231 -14.29 4.62 -23.71
C PRO A 231 -13.34 4.93 -22.54
N THR A 232 -12.24 4.19 -22.49
CA THR A 232 -11.30 4.16 -21.37
C THR A 232 -9.89 4.36 -21.92
N TYR A 233 -9.39 5.57 -21.72
CA TYR A 233 -8.06 6.01 -22.10
C TYR A 233 -7.05 5.48 -21.08
N ILE A 234 -6.07 4.73 -21.58
CA ILE A 234 -5.06 4.03 -20.80
C ILE A 234 -3.80 4.88 -20.77
N MET A 235 -3.43 5.36 -19.58
CA MET A 235 -2.12 5.96 -19.33
C MET A 235 -1.21 4.94 -18.67
N ARG A 236 -0.10 4.69 -19.35
CA ARG A 236 0.95 3.75 -18.95
C ARG A 236 1.56 4.04 -17.57
N ARG A 237 1.67 5.33 -17.23
CA ARG A 237 1.94 5.87 -15.89
C ARG A 237 1.33 7.28 -15.79
N TYR A 238 1.12 7.80 -14.58
CA TYR A 238 0.82 9.21 -14.40
C TYR A 238 2.00 10.09 -14.89
N ALA A 239 1.67 11.09 -15.69
CA ALA A 239 2.53 12.21 -16.05
C ALA A 239 1.62 13.43 -16.20
N GLU A 240 1.97 14.54 -15.53
CA GLU A 240 1.04 15.65 -15.27
C GLU A 240 0.50 16.32 -16.53
N ALA A 241 1.36 16.85 -17.39
CA ALA A 241 0.93 17.54 -18.61
C ALA A 241 0.15 16.61 -19.56
N PRO A 242 0.59 15.37 -19.87
CA PRO A 242 -0.22 14.43 -20.65
C PRO A 242 -1.56 14.06 -19.99
N PHE A 243 -1.63 13.95 -18.67
CA PHE A 243 -2.88 13.65 -17.94
C PHE A 243 -3.90 14.78 -18.07
N LEU A 244 -3.46 16.02 -17.85
CA LEU A 244 -4.31 17.22 -18.01
C LEU A 244 -4.73 17.41 -19.47
N ASN A 245 -3.81 17.25 -20.42
CA ASN A 245 -4.10 17.32 -21.85
C ASN A 245 -5.14 16.27 -22.27
N ALA A 246 -5.01 15.02 -21.81
CA ALA A 246 -5.98 13.96 -22.11
C ALA A 246 -7.38 14.27 -21.55
N ILE A 247 -7.48 14.88 -20.36
CA ILE A 247 -8.78 15.27 -19.76
C ILE A 247 -9.50 16.31 -20.60
N ALA A 248 -8.77 17.33 -21.06
CA ALA A 248 -9.31 18.39 -21.92
C ALA A 248 -9.61 17.89 -23.33
N GLN A 249 -8.65 17.21 -23.98
CA GLN A 249 -8.72 16.80 -25.39
C GLN A 249 -9.78 15.73 -25.65
N TYR A 250 -10.00 14.80 -24.71
CA TYR A 250 -10.93 13.68 -24.87
C TYR A 250 -12.22 13.83 -24.04
N GLY A 251 -12.40 14.99 -23.38
CA GLY A 251 -13.58 15.26 -22.57
C GLY A 251 -13.81 14.22 -21.48
N ILE A 252 -12.76 13.91 -20.70
CA ILE A 252 -12.79 12.84 -19.70
C ILE A 252 -13.76 13.16 -18.56
N SER A 253 -14.80 12.35 -18.40
CA SER A 253 -15.79 12.47 -17.33
C SER A 253 -15.36 11.82 -16.00
N GLU A 254 -14.49 10.81 -16.07
CA GLU A 254 -14.10 9.97 -14.93
C GLU A 254 -12.60 9.72 -14.89
N THR A 255 -12.00 9.87 -13.70
CA THR A 255 -10.63 9.41 -13.49
C THR A 255 -10.43 8.82 -12.10
N TYR A 256 -9.38 8.02 -11.95
CA TYR A 256 -9.09 7.21 -10.78
C TYR A 256 -7.64 7.51 -10.38
N VAL A 257 -7.44 8.10 -9.20
CA VAL A 257 -6.17 8.72 -8.79
C VAL A 257 -5.78 8.39 -7.35
N PRO A 258 -4.49 8.24 -7.03
CA PRO A 258 -4.04 8.19 -5.64
C PRO A 258 -4.01 9.61 -5.04
N PRO A 259 -4.11 9.77 -3.71
CA PRO A 259 -4.06 11.07 -3.02
C PRO A 259 -2.96 12.06 -3.47
N PRO A 260 -1.70 11.66 -3.75
CA PRO A 260 -0.67 12.61 -4.17
C PRO A 260 -0.98 13.29 -5.51
N VAL A 261 -1.67 12.62 -6.43
CA VAL A 261 -2.11 13.21 -7.71
C VAL A 261 -3.24 14.19 -7.46
N LEU A 262 -4.27 13.80 -6.70
CA LEU A 262 -5.38 14.69 -6.33
C LEU A 262 -4.89 16.00 -5.69
N MET A 263 -3.85 15.89 -4.85
CA MET A 263 -3.22 17.01 -4.14
C MET A 263 -2.18 17.79 -4.94
N ALA A 264 -1.85 17.36 -6.16
CA ALA A 264 -1.01 18.09 -7.10
C ALA A 264 -1.85 18.97 -8.05
N LEU A 265 -2.98 18.44 -8.56
CA LEU A 265 -3.84 19.11 -9.56
C LEU A 265 -4.14 20.59 -9.26
N PRO A 266 -4.66 21.01 -8.07
CA PRO A 266 -4.97 22.42 -7.81
C PRO A 266 -3.74 23.32 -7.57
N LYS A 267 -2.52 22.79 -7.72
CA LYS A 267 -1.26 23.53 -7.62
C LYS A 267 -0.54 23.63 -8.98
N SER A 268 -1.13 23.04 -10.02
CA SER A 268 -0.56 22.98 -11.36
C SER A 268 -0.94 24.22 -12.17
N GLU A 269 0.04 24.90 -12.76
CA GLU A 269 -0.21 26.01 -13.70
C GLU A 269 -0.93 25.54 -14.98
N LEU A 270 -0.91 24.23 -15.26
CA LEU A 270 -1.59 23.60 -16.39
C LEU A 270 -3.06 23.21 -16.08
N ALA A 271 -3.47 23.20 -14.80
CA ALA A 271 -4.82 22.80 -14.40
C ALA A 271 -5.79 23.99 -14.45
N THR A 272 -6.37 24.23 -15.62
CA THR A 272 -7.39 25.28 -15.80
C THR A 272 -8.80 24.74 -15.57
N ARG A 273 -9.73 25.63 -15.18
CA ARG A 273 -11.15 25.26 -15.05
C ARG A 273 -11.74 24.77 -16.38
N GLU A 274 -11.36 25.40 -17.49
CA GLU A 274 -11.79 24.99 -18.84
C GLU A 274 -11.33 23.57 -19.16
N GLY A 275 -10.06 23.24 -18.91
CA GLY A 275 -9.49 21.92 -19.19
C GLY A 275 -10.03 20.79 -18.31
N LEU A 276 -10.58 21.09 -17.13
CA LEU A 276 -11.11 20.11 -16.18
C LEU A 276 -12.65 20.08 -16.08
N ASN A 277 -13.37 20.96 -16.80
CA ASN A 277 -14.84 21.07 -16.78
C ASN A 277 -15.57 19.81 -17.33
N SER A 278 -14.85 18.90 -17.97
CA SER A 278 -15.36 17.58 -18.38
C SER A 278 -15.61 16.64 -17.20
N LEU A 279 -14.80 16.71 -16.15
CA LEU A 279 -14.82 15.77 -15.02
C LEU A 279 -16.14 15.85 -14.23
N ARG A 280 -16.71 14.67 -13.94
CA ARG A 280 -17.91 14.44 -13.13
C ARG A 280 -17.64 13.55 -11.91
N SER A 281 -16.74 12.59 -12.01
CA SER A 281 -16.31 11.75 -10.87
C SER A 281 -14.80 11.59 -10.83
N ILE A 282 -14.18 12.00 -9.72
CA ILE A 282 -12.76 11.70 -9.43
C ILE A 282 -12.72 10.68 -8.30
N TRP A 283 -12.42 9.43 -8.63
CA TRP A 283 -12.30 8.35 -7.65
C TRP A 283 -10.91 8.40 -7.01
N MET A 284 -10.86 8.56 -5.69
CA MET A 284 -9.62 8.70 -4.93
C MET A 284 -9.55 7.65 -3.82
N GLY A 285 -8.46 6.88 -3.79
CA GLY A 285 -8.35 5.71 -2.92
C GLY A 285 -6.92 5.38 -2.50
N GLY A 286 -6.81 4.66 -1.39
CA GLY A 286 -5.55 4.18 -0.82
C GLY A 286 -5.12 4.89 0.47
N ALA A 287 -5.55 6.13 0.69
CA ALA A 287 -5.53 6.83 1.98
C ALA A 287 -6.58 7.96 1.95
N SER A 288 -7.08 8.38 3.11
CA SER A 288 -8.03 9.48 3.22
C SER A 288 -7.38 10.84 2.90
N VAL A 289 -8.17 11.78 2.38
CA VAL A 289 -7.76 13.18 2.14
C VAL A 289 -8.79 14.10 2.78
N LYS A 290 -8.34 15.09 3.55
CA LYS A 290 -9.24 15.99 4.29
C LYS A 290 -10.01 16.91 3.36
N PHE A 291 -11.30 17.20 3.65
CA PHE A 291 -12.11 18.03 2.75
C PHE A 291 -11.47 19.40 2.45
N ALA A 292 -10.88 20.04 3.46
CA ALA A 292 -10.15 21.31 3.29
C ALA A 292 -9.00 21.24 2.26
N GLN A 293 -8.40 20.08 2.06
CA GLN A 293 -7.35 19.83 1.08
C GLN A 293 -7.92 19.49 -0.32
N GLN A 294 -9.13 18.91 -0.37
CA GLN A 294 -9.87 18.65 -1.62
C GLN A 294 -10.48 19.92 -2.22
N LYS A 295 -10.95 20.84 -1.35
CA LYS A 295 -11.70 22.05 -1.72
C LYS A 295 -11.08 22.87 -2.88
N PRO A 296 -9.77 23.16 -2.92
CA PRO A 296 -9.18 23.97 -4.01
C PRO A 296 -9.27 23.32 -5.40
N LEU A 297 -9.44 22.00 -5.48
CA LEU A 297 -9.63 21.33 -6.78
C LEU A 297 -11.05 21.54 -7.31
N TYR A 298 -12.07 21.54 -6.44
CA TYR A 298 -13.46 21.75 -6.85
C TYR A 298 -13.70 23.07 -7.59
N ASP A 299 -12.92 24.12 -7.31
CA ASP A 299 -13.04 25.42 -7.98
C ASP A 299 -12.61 25.37 -9.46
N LEU A 300 -11.91 24.29 -9.86
CA LEU A 300 -11.48 23.97 -11.23
C LEU A 300 -12.36 22.91 -11.93
N LEU A 301 -13.24 22.21 -11.22
CA LEU A 301 -14.06 21.14 -11.83
C LEU A 301 -15.39 21.67 -12.38
N HIS A 302 -16.18 20.76 -12.97
CA HIS A 302 -17.60 21.00 -13.21
C HIS A 302 -18.35 21.23 -11.89
N GLU A 303 -19.49 21.94 -11.94
CA GLU A 303 -20.32 22.17 -10.76
C GLU A 303 -20.90 20.85 -10.17
N ASP A 304 -21.43 19.96 -11.01
CA ASP A 304 -21.86 18.60 -10.63
C ASP A 304 -20.71 17.58 -10.42
N ALA A 305 -19.47 18.02 -10.25
CA ALA A 305 -18.35 17.12 -10.02
C ALA A 305 -18.31 16.61 -8.58
N CYS A 306 -17.92 15.34 -8.40
CA CYS A 306 -17.75 14.71 -7.10
C CYS A 306 -16.35 14.07 -6.98
N ILE A 307 -15.59 14.46 -5.95
CA ILE A 307 -14.40 13.72 -5.52
C ILE A 307 -14.89 12.63 -4.57
N ARG A 308 -14.69 11.37 -4.97
CA ARG A 308 -15.20 10.19 -4.26
C ARG A 308 -14.07 9.53 -3.49
N GLY A 309 -14.08 9.66 -2.18
CA GLY A 309 -13.28 8.80 -1.31
C GLY A 309 -13.67 7.33 -1.53
N VAL A 310 -12.66 6.46 -1.62
CA VAL A 310 -12.78 5.01 -1.71
C VAL A 310 -11.90 4.39 -0.64
N TRP A 311 -12.52 3.69 0.32
CA TRP A 311 -11.80 2.93 1.33
C TRP A 311 -12.01 1.42 1.13
N GLY A 312 -10.95 0.66 1.41
CA GLY A 312 -10.86 -0.75 1.06
C GLY A 312 -9.43 -1.28 1.16
N MET A 313 -9.29 -2.58 0.96
CA MET A 313 -8.04 -3.34 1.14
C MET A 313 -8.05 -4.59 0.25
N THR A 314 -6.89 -5.18 -0.03
CA THR A 314 -6.78 -6.34 -0.94
C THR A 314 -7.57 -7.56 -0.45
N GLU A 315 -7.80 -7.64 0.86
CA GLU A 315 -8.54 -8.69 1.55
C GLU A 315 -10.06 -8.63 1.32
N SER A 316 -10.59 -7.48 0.88
CA SER A 316 -12.04 -7.20 0.80
C SER A 316 -12.47 -6.44 -0.47
N GLY A 317 -11.52 -5.94 -1.25
CA GLY A 317 -11.76 -4.94 -2.29
C GLY A 317 -12.11 -3.57 -1.72
N TRP A 318 -12.84 -2.78 -2.50
CA TRP A 318 -13.52 -1.57 -2.10
C TRP A 318 -14.61 -1.97 -1.09
N ILE A 319 -14.71 -1.26 0.03
CA ILE A 319 -15.69 -1.51 1.11
C ILE A 319 -16.70 -0.37 1.19
N THR A 320 -16.24 0.87 1.03
CA THR A 320 -17.07 2.08 0.96
C THR A 320 -16.67 2.98 -0.20
N CYS A 321 -17.65 3.73 -0.70
CA CYS A 321 -17.38 4.93 -1.49
C CYS A 321 -18.54 5.94 -1.41
N VAL A 322 -18.32 7.18 -1.83
CA VAL A 322 -19.39 8.16 -2.01
C VAL A 322 -20.18 7.78 -3.27
N GLN A 323 -21.40 7.26 -3.10
CA GLN A 323 -22.17 6.63 -4.20
C GLN A 323 -23.07 7.63 -4.94
N ASP A 324 -23.86 8.40 -4.20
CA ASP A 324 -24.91 9.34 -4.67
C ASP A 324 -24.44 10.52 -5.56
N ARG A 325 -23.12 10.64 -5.80
CA ARG A 325 -22.43 11.78 -6.45
C ARG A 325 -22.58 13.14 -5.74
N THR A 326 -23.12 13.19 -4.54
CA THR A 326 -23.19 14.44 -3.77
C THR A 326 -21.78 14.96 -3.48
N ARG A 327 -21.59 16.28 -3.57
CA ARG A 327 -20.40 16.94 -3.05
C ARG A 327 -20.49 16.94 -1.53
N ARG A 328 -19.81 16.00 -0.89
CA ARG A 328 -19.65 15.96 0.57
C ARG A 328 -18.62 17.01 0.99
N GLU A 329 -18.95 17.80 2.00
CA GLU A 329 -18.05 18.82 2.58
C GLU A 329 -17.45 18.33 3.92
N ASP A 330 -17.14 17.03 3.97
CA ASP A 330 -16.71 16.28 5.15
C ASP A 330 -15.58 15.29 4.81
N ASP A 331 -14.98 14.67 5.84
CA ASP A 331 -13.86 13.72 5.69
C ASP A 331 -14.30 12.26 5.45
N SER A 332 -15.53 12.03 4.99
CA SER A 332 -16.10 10.69 4.81
C SER A 332 -15.39 9.88 3.72
N VAL A 333 -15.21 8.59 3.96
CA VAL A 333 -14.87 7.60 2.92
C VAL A 333 -16.12 6.99 2.26
N GLY A 334 -17.27 7.62 2.48
CA GLY A 334 -18.56 7.28 1.90
C GLY A 334 -19.33 6.20 2.66
N GLN A 335 -20.29 5.61 1.96
CA GLN A 335 -21.23 4.62 2.48
C GLN A 335 -20.79 3.20 2.10
N PRO A 336 -21.18 2.14 2.84
CA PRO A 336 -20.95 0.76 2.43
C PRO A 336 -21.48 0.47 1.02
N LEU A 337 -20.73 -0.31 0.23
CA LEU A 337 -21.23 -0.83 -1.05
C LEU A 337 -22.42 -1.78 -0.84
N GLU A 338 -23.23 -1.99 -1.89
CA GLU A 338 -24.36 -2.91 -1.82
C GLU A 338 -23.92 -4.33 -1.42
N GLY A 339 -24.56 -4.88 -0.38
CA GLY A 339 -24.22 -6.20 0.18
C GLY A 339 -23.05 -6.21 1.17
N PHE A 340 -22.44 -5.06 1.47
CA PHE A 340 -21.37 -4.93 2.47
C PHE A 340 -21.97 -4.44 3.80
N GLU A 341 -21.59 -5.09 4.90
CA GLU A 341 -21.89 -4.63 6.26
C GLU A 341 -20.63 -4.16 6.97
N ILE A 342 -20.76 -3.08 7.73
CA ILE A 342 -19.69 -2.58 8.60
C ILE A 342 -20.14 -2.66 10.06
N ARG A 343 -19.21 -3.08 10.92
CA ARG A 343 -19.38 -3.08 12.37
C ARG A 343 -18.17 -2.41 13.01
N ILE A 344 -18.43 -1.43 13.86
CA ILE A 344 -17.41 -0.81 14.72
C ILE A 344 -17.45 -1.56 16.07
N VAL A 345 -16.31 -1.89 16.66
CA VAL A 345 -16.22 -2.59 17.96
C VAL A 345 -15.25 -1.93 18.95
N ASP A 346 -15.49 -2.13 20.24
CA ASP A 346 -14.61 -1.70 21.33
C ASP A 346 -13.42 -2.67 21.57
N GLU A 347 -12.54 -2.33 22.53
CA GLU A 347 -11.39 -3.16 22.91
C GLU A 347 -11.75 -4.52 23.53
N ASP A 348 -12.98 -4.70 24.03
CA ASP A 348 -13.47 -5.97 24.59
C ASP A 348 -14.06 -6.89 23.49
N GLY A 349 -14.42 -6.30 22.34
CA GLY A 349 -14.97 -6.90 21.13
C GLY A 349 -16.49 -6.69 20.95
N GLU A 350 -17.11 -5.82 21.75
CA GLU A 350 -18.55 -5.57 21.73
C GLU A 350 -18.92 -4.47 20.69
N PRO A 351 -20.10 -4.51 20.03
CA PRO A 351 -20.45 -3.57 18.97
C PRO A 351 -20.73 -2.15 19.48
N ILE A 352 -20.14 -1.16 18.82
CA ILE A 352 -20.45 0.27 19.01
C ILE A 352 -21.61 0.65 18.09
N THR A 353 -22.66 1.22 18.68
CA THR A 353 -23.94 1.55 18.02
C THR A 353 -24.20 3.05 17.88
N GLU A 354 -23.37 3.84 18.54
CA GLU A 354 -23.44 5.27 18.67
C GLU A 354 -22.60 5.95 17.58
N ASP A 355 -23.15 6.98 16.94
CA ASP A 355 -22.42 7.79 15.97
C ASP A 355 -21.32 8.62 16.65
N HIS A 356 -20.29 9.00 15.89
CA HIS A 356 -19.08 9.71 16.34
C HIS A 356 -18.22 8.96 17.38
N VAL A 357 -18.59 7.75 17.81
CA VAL A 357 -17.76 6.90 18.69
C VAL A 357 -16.84 6.01 17.86
N SER A 358 -15.53 6.16 18.06
CA SER A 358 -14.50 5.41 17.34
C SER A 358 -14.25 4.02 17.92
N GLY A 359 -13.98 3.04 17.05
CA GLY A 359 -13.56 1.69 17.40
C GLY A 359 -12.92 0.96 16.22
N GLU A 360 -12.56 -0.32 16.37
CA GLU A 360 -12.02 -1.11 15.25
C GLU A 360 -13.12 -1.42 14.24
N ILE A 361 -12.82 -1.19 12.95
CA ILE A 361 -13.76 -1.42 11.86
C ILE A 361 -13.61 -2.86 11.35
N LEU A 362 -14.72 -3.60 11.39
CA LEU A 362 -14.86 -4.95 10.87
C LEU A 362 -15.82 -4.93 9.67
N ALA A 363 -15.44 -5.57 8.57
CA ALA A 363 -16.22 -5.57 7.33
C ALA A 363 -16.69 -6.99 6.97
N ARG A 364 -17.99 -7.20 6.81
CA ARG A 364 -18.54 -8.42 6.20
C ARG A 364 -18.88 -8.08 4.76
N VAL A 365 -18.19 -8.76 3.85
CA VAL A 365 -18.25 -8.49 2.41
C VAL A 365 -18.72 -9.74 1.66
N PRO A 366 -19.37 -9.62 0.48
CA PRO A 366 -19.92 -10.78 -0.24
C PRO A 366 -18.85 -11.83 -0.58
N HIS A 367 -17.68 -11.38 -1.00
CA HIS A 367 -16.56 -12.22 -1.42
C HIS A 367 -15.22 -11.60 -0.94
N PRO A 368 -14.69 -12.00 0.23
CA PRO A 368 -13.35 -11.62 0.67
C PRO A 368 -12.27 -12.42 -0.07
N LEU A 369 -11.00 -12.23 0.28
CA LEU A 369 -9.94 -13.18 -0.08
C LEU A 369 -10.26 -14.59 0.45
N LEU A 370 -9.80 -15.62 -0.26
CA LEU A 370 -9.93 -17.01 0.19
C LEU A 370 -8.93 -17.33 1.30
N SER A 371 -7.65 -16.95 1.11
CA SER A 371 -6.58 -17.02 2.11
C SER A 371 -5.35 -16.23 1.65
N TYR A 372 -4.27 -16.21 2.44
CA TYR A 372 -2.94 -15.89 1.94
C TYR A 372 -2.14 -17.18 1.66
N ILE A 373 -1.45 -17.24 0.51
CA ILE A 373 -0.67 -18.41 0.09
C ILE A 373 0.33 -18.82 1.19
N SER A 374 0.29 -20.09 1.58
CA SER A 374 1.19 -20.72 2.57
C SER A 374 1.28 -20.00 3.92
N ASN A 375 0.31 -19.14 4.26
CA ASN A 375 0.36 -18.31 5.48
C ASN A 375 -0.95 -18.41 6.29
N PRO A 376 -1.18 -19.53 6.99
CA PRO A 376 -2.39 -19.74 7.78
C PRO A 376 -2.50 -18.77 8.97
N VAL A 377 -1.38 -18.27 9.50
CA VAL A 377 -1.37 -17.28 10.59
C VAL A 377 -1.85 -15.93 10.10
N ALA A 378 -1.38 -15.46 8.94
CA ALA A 378 -1.90 -14.24 8.34
C ALA A 378 -3.38 -14.40 7.95
N THR A 379 -3.77 -15.58 7.45
CA THR A 379 -5.15 -15.89 7.06
C THR A 379 -6.09 -15.84 8.26
N ALA A 380 -5.76 -16.53 9.35
CA ALA A 380 -6.53 -16.49 10.59
C ALA A 380 -6.63 -15.08 11.20
N ASN A 381 -5.58 -14.26 11.04
CA ASN A 381 -5.56 -12.87 11.51
C ASN A 381 -6.29 -11.87 10.58
N ALA A 382 -6.64 -12.26 9.35
CA ALA A 382 -7.43 -11.43 8.44
C ALA A 382 -8.93 -11.46 8.79
N PHE A 383 -9.38 -12.46 9.54
CA PHE A 383 -10.78 -12.65 9.90
C PHE A 383 -11.00 -12.61 11.41
N THR A 384 -12.22 -12.24 11.80
CA THR A 384 -12.73 -12.42 13.14
C THR A 384 -12.76 -13.92 13.51
N PRO A 385 -12.71 -14.29 14.81
CA PRO A 385 -12.71 -15.71 15.23
C PRO A 385 -13.96 -16.54 14.87
N CYS A 386 -14.97 -15.94 14.25
CA CYS A 386 -16.14 -16.63 13.68
C CYS A 386 -16.12 -16.71 12.14
N GLY A 387 -15.13 -16.13 11.46
CA GLY A 387 -15.01 -16.07 9.99
C GLY A 387 -15.90 -15.02 9.31
N ASN A 388 -16.94 -14.51 9.98
CA ASN A 388 -18.00 -13.72 9.33
C ASN A 388 -17.61 -12.28 8.94
N TYR A 389 -16.54 -11.72 9.51
CA TYR A 389 -16.06 -10.37 9.21
C TYR A 389 -14.54 -10.38 9.01
N VAL A 390 -14.05 -9.63 8.03
CA VAL A 390 -12.64 -9.26 7.84
C VAL A 390 -12.25 -8.22 8.90
N CYS A 391 -11.13 -8.43 9.57
CA CYS A 391 -10.52 -7.48 10.49
C CYS A 391 -9.69 -6.48 9.68
N THR A 392 -10.17 -5.25 9.51
CA THR A 392 -9.48 -4.29 8.63
C THR A 392 -8.19 -3.76 9.26
N GLY A 393 -8.12 -3.73 10.59
CA GLY A 393 -7.07 -3.07 11.35
C GLY A 393 -7.08 -1.54 11.24
N ASP A 394 -8.16 -0.95 10.71
CA ASP A 394 -8.43 0.49 10.75
C ASP A 394 -9.36 0.82 11.93
N ILE A 395 -9.12 1.96 12.57
CA ILE A 395 -9.99 2.57 13.56
C ILE A 395 -10.81 3.67 12.89
N GLY A 396 -12.08 3.77 13.23
CA GLY A 396 -12.92 4.88 12.81
C GLY A 396 -14.30 4.86 13.45
N TYR A 397 -15.10 5.83 13.04
CA TYR A 397 -16.48 6.01 13.49
C TYR A 397 -17.42 6.11 12.29
N ARG A 398 -18.73 6.16 12.57
CA ARG A 398 -19.76 6.46 11.58
C ARG A 398 -20.56 7.70 11.96
N VAL A 399 -21.21 8.29 10.97
CA VAL A 399 -22.27 9.29 11.14
C VAL A 399 -23.45 8.82 10.31
N THR A 400 -24.59 8.62 10.94
CA THR A 400 -25.81 8.16 10.29
C THR A 400 -26.59 9.37 9.81
N ASP A 401 -26.85 9.42 8.50
CA ASP A 401 -27.66 10.46 7.90
C ASP A 401 -29.11 10.35 8.43
N PRO A 402 -29.70 11.40 9.04
CA PRO A 402 -30.95 11.28 9.79
C PRO A 402 -32.20 11.24 8.89
N GLU A 403 -32.07 11.57 7.60
CA GLU A 403 -33.18 11.54 6.64
C GLU A 403 -33.24 10.20 5.89
N THR A 404 -32.08 9.68 5.50
CA THR A 404 -31.95 8.43 4.74
C THR A 404 -31.68 7.19 5.61
N GLY A 405 -31.19 7.38 6.84
CA GLY A 405 -30.75 6.31 7.74
C GLY A 405 -29.44 5.62 7.33
N VAL A 406 -28.72 6.14 6.31
CA VAL A 406 -27.52 5.49 5.78
C VAL A 406 -26.27 5.94 6.53
N PRO A 407 -25.44 5.02 7.06
CA PRO A 407 -24.21 5.37 7.75
C PRO A 407 -23.09 5.74 6.76
N SER A 408 -22.54 6.93 6.93
CA SER A 408 -21.30 7.37 6.28
C SER A 408 -20.10 7.11 7.21
N MET A 409 -19.00 6.60 6.67
CA MET A 409 -17.85 6.11 7.44
C MET A 409 -16.70 7.12 7.47
N PHE A 410 -16.06 7.25 8.63
CA PHE A 410 -14.93 8.15 8.85
C PHE A 410 -13.74 7.38 9.44
N ILE A 411 -12.67 7.26 8.64
CA ILE A 411 -11.44 6.57 9.05
C ILE A 411 -10.57 7.55 9.86
N VAL A 412 -10.13 7.12 11.05
CA VAL A 412 -9.23 7.88 11.92
C VAL A 412 -7.78 7.52 11.61
N ASP A 413 -7.39 6.27 11.81
CA ASP A 413 -6.03 5.78 11.52
C ASP A 413 -5.96 4.23 11.57
N ARG A 414 -4.79 3.66 11.29
CA ARG A 414 -4.50 2.23 11.52
C ARG A 414 -4.39 1.94 13.02
N ALA A 415 -5.06 0.90 13.51
CA ALA A 415 -5.03 0.47 14.92
C ALA A 415 -3.63 0.15 15.47
N LYS A 416 -2.67 -0.13 14.58
CA LYS A 416 -1.26 -0.41 14.88
C LYS A 416 -0.32 0.77 14.65
N GLU A 417 -0.83 1.90 14.18
CA GLU A 417 -0.06 3.12 13.91
C GLU A 417 -0.49 4.29 14.80
N LEU A 418 -1.70 4.23 15.38
CA LEU A 418 -2.11 5.05 16.53
C LEU A 418 -1.07 5.02 17.66
N ILE A 419 -0.63 6.21 18.05
CA ILE A 419 0.43 6.44 19.05
C ILE A 419 -0.21 6.55 20.43
N LYS A 420 0.37 5.89 21.44
CA LYS A 420 -0.16 5.88 22.81
C LYS A 420 0.55 6.88 23.72
N VAL A 421 0.13 8.14 23.65
CA VAL A 421 0.69 9.26 24.44
C VAL A 421 -0.11 9.46 25.72
N ARG A 422 0.46 9.14 26.89
CA ARG A 422 -0.15 9.34 28.22
C ARG A 422 -1.52 8.68 28.37
N GLY A 423 -1.68 7.50 27.77
CA GLY A 423 -2.94 6.75 27.69
C GLY A 423 -3.94 7.27 26.65
N TRP A 424 -3.64 8.38 25.96
CA TRP A 424 -4.46 8.89 24.84
C TRP A 424 -4.00 8.30 23.52
N GLN A 425 -4.94 8.06 22.61
CA GLN A 425 -4.65 7.69 21.22
C GLN A 425 -4.42 8.96 20.40
N VAL A 426 -3.30 9.03 19.69
CA VAL A 426 -2.95 10.11 18.76
C VAL A 426 -2.82 9.51 17.36
N SER A 427 -3.52 10.06 16.38
CA SER A 427 -3.39 9.67 14.98
C SER A 427 -2.16 10.33 14.35
N PRO A 428 -1.20 9.57 13.79
CA PRO A 428 -0.20 10.12 12.88
C PRO A 428 -0.81 10.99 11.78
N THR A 429 -1.88 10.51 11.12
CA THR A 429 -2.43 11.19 9.94
C THR A 429 -3.25 12.44 10.27
N GLU A 430 -3.81 12.58 11.47
CA GLU A 430 -4.31 13.86 11.99
C GLU A 430 -3.18 14.90 12.10
N VAL A 431 -2.06 14.55 12.73
CA VAL A 431 -0.92 15.46 12.93
C VAL A 431 -0.22 15.78 11.60
N GLU A 432 -0.09 14.81 10.70
CA GLU A 432 0.39 15.02 9.33
C GLU A 432 -0.51 15.99 8.55
N SER A 433 -1.84 15.89 8.69
CA SER A 433 -2.78 16.77 7.99
C SER A 433 -2.67 18.23 8.43
N GLU A 434 -2.42 18.48 9.71
CA GLU A 434 -2.20 19.83 10.25
C GLU A 434 -0.82 20.39 9.90
N LEU A 435 0.21 19.53 9.81
CA LEU A 435 1.53 19.92 9.31
C LEU A 435 1.49 20.29 7.83
N MET A 436 0.78 19.52 7.01
CA MET A 436 0.65 19.75 5.56
C MET A 436 -0.13 21.02 5.18
N GLN A 437 -0.77 21.69 6.15
CA GLN A 437 -1.39 23.01 5.97
C GLN A 437 -0.42 24.17 6.22
N HIS A 438 0.77 23.93 6.80
CA HIS A 438 1.76 24.98 7.04
C HIS A 438 2.46 25.38 5.71
N PRO A 439 2.47 26.66 5.31
CA PRO A 439 2.75 27.08 3.93
C PRO A 439 4.14 26.72 3.38
N GLY A 440 5.13 26.55 4.27
CA GLY A 440 6.49 26.12 3.93
C GLY A 440 6.84 24.66 4.28
N ILE A 441 5.86 23.81 4.58
CA ILE A 441 6.05 22.34 4.56
C ILE A 441 5.72 21.81 3.16
N ALA A 442 6.53 20.87 2.67
CA ALA A 442 6.34 20.22 1.37
C ALA A 442 5.91 18.75 1.48
N ASP A 443 6.39 18.04 2.50
CA ASP A 443 5.89 16.71 2.89
C ASP A 443 6.10 16.51 4.41
N ALA A 444 5.28 15.67 5.04
CA ALA A 444 5.33 15.36 6.46
C ALA A 444 4.95 13.90 6.74
N ALA A 445 5.58 13.30 7.74
CA ALA A 445 5.26 11.97 8.23
C ALA A 445 5.42 11.89 9.75
N VAL A 446 4.51 11.23 10.45
CA VAL A 446 4.52 11.09 11.91
C VAL A 446 4.60 9.62 12.30
N ILE A 447 5.35 9.32 13.36
CA ILE A 447 5.44 8.00 13.99
C ILE A 447 5.35 8.11 15.51
N GLY A 448 4.85 7.05 16.14
CA GLY A 448 4.98 6.84 17.59
C GLY A 448 6.34 6.25 17.92
N VAL A 449 7.11 6.92 18.77
CA VAL A 449 8.41 6.47 19.30
C VAL A 449 8.20 6.03 20.74
N LYS A 450 8.76 4.89 21.12
CA LYS A 450 8.71 4.41 22.51
C LYS A 450 9.70 5.15 23.39
N GLU A 451 9.29 5.52 24.59
CA GLU A 451 10.22 5.99 25.61
C GLU A 451 11.11 4.85 26.13
N ALA A 452 12.11 5.19 26.94
CA ALA A 452 13.11 4.25 27.45
C ALA A 452 12.54 3.17 28.38
N ASP A 453 11.29 3.29 28.82
CA ASP A 453 10.56 2.25 29.57
C ASP A 453 9.91 1.19 28.65
N GLY A 454 9.81 1.45 27.34
CA GLY A 454 9.16 0.60 26.34
C GLY A 454 7.63 0.55 26.40
N VAL A 455 7.01 1.27 27.34
CA VAL A 455 5.57 1.26 27.64
C VAL A 455 4.89 2.50 27.08
N GLU A 456 5.43 3.69 27.38
CA GLU A 456 4.91 4.98 26.94
C GLU A 456 5.39 5.31 25.52
N GLU A 457 4.60 6.07 24.76
CA GLU A 457 4.97 6.56 23.43
C GLU A 457 4.82 8.07 23.30
N PHE A 458 5.68 8.68 22.48
CA PHE A 458 5.55 10.07 22.03
C PHE A 458 5.49 10.16 20.51
N ALA A 459 4.82 11.18 19.98
CA ALA A 459 4.82 11.45 18.54
C ALA A 459 6.11 12.16 18.11
N ARG A 460 6.77 11.65 17.08
CA ARG A 460 7.85 12.34 16.33
C ARG A 460 7.35 12.67 14.92
N ALA A 461 7.55 13.91 14.48
CA ALA A 461 7.29 14.33 13.12
C ALA A 461 8.58 14.43 12.30
N TYR A 462 8.56 13.90 11.08
CA TYR A 462 9.58 14.07 10.04
C TYR A 462 9.06 15.07 9.02
N ILE A 463 9.85 16.12 8.75
CA ILE A 463 9.42 17.31 8.01
C ILE A 463 10.33 17.54 6.80
N VAL A 464 9.75 17.60 5.61
CA VAL A 464 10.40 18.13 4.41
C VAL A 464 10.01 19.60 4.28
N ARG A 465 10.99 20.51 4.32
CA ARG A 465 10.76 21.94 4.08
C ARG A 465 10.53 22.19 2.59
N LYS A 466 9.62 23.11 2.28
CA LYS A 466 9.44 23.66 0.93
C LYS A 466 10.65 24.51 0.58
N VAL A 467 11.23 24.28 -0.59
CA VAL A 467 12.31 25.13 -1.13
C VAL A 467 11.67 26.33 -1.80
N VAL A 468 11.91 27.52 -1.25
CA VAL A 468 11.47 28.79 -1.84
C VAL A 468 12.72 29.61 -2.17
N PHE A 469 12.83 30.07 -3.42
CA PHE A 469 13.94 30.89 -3.90
C PHE A 469 13.66 32.38 -3.62
N SER A 470 13.68 32.78 -2.35
CA SER A 470 13.53 34.18 -1.93
C SER A 470 14.47 34.52 -0.77
N THR A 471 14.73 35.81 -0.56
CA THR A 471 15.79 36.32 0.33
C THR A 471 15.31 36.58 1.76
N ALA A 472 16.11 36.12 2.73
CA ALA A 472 16.21 36.58 4.12
C ALA A 472 15.00 36.44 5.06
N ASP A 473 13.78 36.78 4.66
CA ASP A 473 12.66 37.01 5.60
C ASP A 473 11.63 35.86 5.71
N GLU A 474 11.76 34.77 4.94
CA GLU A 474 11.00 33.54 5.24
C GLU A 474 11.61 32.81 6.45
N LEU A 475 11.02 33.07 7.62
CA LEU A 475 11.40 32.53 8.92
C LEU A 475 11.75 31.04 8.87
N LEU A 476 12.95 30.70 9.35
CA LEU A 476 13.44 29.33 9.50
C LEU A 476 12.40 28.46 10.22
N ILE A 477 11.77 27.54 9.48
CA ILE A 477 10.76 26.62 10.00
C ILE A 477 11.43 25.65 10.97
N ASP A 478 11.40 25.99 12.26
CA ASP A 478 12.01 25.23 13.33
C ASP A 478 10.97 24.51 14.20
N ASP A 479 11.49 23.77 15.17
CA ASP A 479 10.73 23.07 16.21
C ASP A 479 9.72 23.98 16.94
N LYS A 480 10.10 25.23 17.22
CA LYS A 480 9.28 26.18 17.99
C LYS A 480 8.14 26.74 17.14
N VAL A 481 8.39 27.07 15.88
CA VAL A 481 7.36 27.50 14.91
C VAL A 481 6.31 26.39 14.75
N LEU A 482 6.74 25.16 14.47
CA LEU A 482 5.82 24.03 14.25
C LEU A 482 5.04 23.62 15.50
N ARG A 483 5.65 23.66 16.70
CA ARG A 483 4.91 23.48 17.95
C ARG A 483 3.89 24.58 18.21
N THR A 484 4.16 25.81 17.78
CA THR A 484 3.22 26.92 17.95
C THR A 484 2.01 26.74 17.03
N TRP A 485 2.26 26.51 15.74
CA TRP A 485 1.23 26.18 14.73
C TRP A 485 0.32 25.04 15.18
N LEU A 486 0.87 23.91 15.63
CA LEU A 486 0.06 22.75 16.03
C LEU A 486 -0.70 22.97 17.36
N ARG A 487 -0.20 23.79 18.29
CA ARG A 487 -0.90 24.08 19.56
C ARG A 487 -2.16 24.93 19.37
N GLU A 488 -2.27 25.66 18.28
CA GLU A 488 -3.48 26.41 17.92
C GLU A 488 -4.58 25.52 17.33
N ARG A 489 -4.26 24.29 16.88
CA ARG A 489 -5.15 23.44 16.07
C ARG A 489 -5.41 22.06 16.69
N LEU A 490 -4.48 21.55 17.50
CA LEU A 490 -4.55 20.25 18.13
C LEU A 490 -4.46 20.34 19.66
N ALA A 491 -5.13 19.42 20.35
CA ALA A 491 -4.98 19.24 21.79
C ALA A 491 -3.51 18.94 22.15
N GLY A 492 -3.02 19.51 23.24
CA GLY A 492 -1.58 19.57 23.55
C GLY A 492 -0.84 18.21 23.67
N TYR A 493 -1.55 17.10 23.89
CA TYR A 493 -0.97 15.75 23.90
C TYR A 493 -0.76 15.14 22.50
N LYS A 494 -1.38 15.72 21.46
CA LYS A 494 -1.21 15.31 20.05
C LYS A 494 -0.02 15.99 19.37
N VAL A 495 0.46 17.10 19.93
CA VAL A 495 1.60 17.86 19.39
C VAL A 495 2.88 17.03 19.55
N PRO A 496 3.66 16.79 18.48
CA PRO A 496 4.88 16.01 18.56
C PRO A 496 5.85 16.47 19.65
N ALA A 497 6.46 15.50 20.33
CA ALA A 497 7.54 15.75 21.27
C ALA A 497 8.86 16.04 20.56
N GLU A 498 9.05 15.55 19.34
CA GLU A 498 10.25 15.77 18.50
C GLU A 498 9.89 16.10 17.04
N PHE A 499 10.70 16.95 16.42
CA PHE A 499 10.61 17.31 14.99
C PHE A 499 11.97 17.09 14.33
N VAL A 500 12.01 16.30 13.26
CA VAL A 500 13.23 15.91 12.53
C VAL A 500 13.12 16.37 11.08
N PHE A 501 14.04 17.21 10.63
CA PHE A 501 14.04 17.70 9.25
C PHE A 501 14.76 16.71 8.33
N VAL A 502 14.11 16.35 7.22
CA VAL A 502 14.60 15.35 6.24
C VAL A 502 14.48 15.88 4.82
N PRO A 503 15.31 15.41 3.87
CA PRO A 503 15.21 15.83 2.47
C PRO A 503 13.97 15.25 1.77
N THR A 504 13.51 14.06 2.17
CA THR A 504 12.33 13.37 1.62
C THR A 504 11.65 12.51 2.69
N VAL A 505 10.35 12.26 2.54
CA VAL A 505 9.64 11.19 3.26
C VAL A 505 9.72 9.91 2.43
N PRO A 506 10.12 8.75 2.99
CA PRO A 506 10.15 7.49 2.25
C PRO A 506 8.71 7.02 1.97
N ARG A 507 8.40 6.77 0.69
CA ARG A 507 7.08 6.31 0.22
C ARG A 507 7.23 5.08 -0.66
N ASN A 508 6.23 4.21 -0.69
CA ASN A 508 6.21 3.02 -1.54
C ASN A 508 5.74 3.36 -2.98
N GLY A 509 5.79 2.37 -3.89
CA GLY A 509 5.31 2.52 -5.29
C GLY A 509 3.81 2.80 -5.46
N THR A 510 3.05 2.98 -4.38
CA THR A 510 1.64 3.45 -4.36
C THR A 510 1.48 4.79 -3.63
N GLY A 511 2.58 5.49 -3.33
CA GLY A 511 2.61 6.78 -2.64
C GLY A 511 2.41 6.74 -1.11
N LYS A 512 2.20 5.56 -0.51
CA LYS A 512 1.99 5.42 0.95
C LYS A 512 3.31 5.56 1.72
N ILE A 513 3.26 6.22 2.87
CA ILE A 513 4.43 6.45 3.75
C ILE A 513 4.98 5.11 4.28
N LEU A 514 6.28 4.90 4.14
CA LEU A 514 7.00 3.74 4.67
C LEU A 514 7.43 3.97 6.12
N ARG A 515 6.47 4.05 7.05
CA ARG A 515 6.74 4.33 8.48
C ARG A 515 7.72 3.36 9.14
N ARG A 516 7.88 2.13 8.62
CA ARG A 516 8.95 1.20 9.03
C ARG A 516 10.35 1.78 8.81
N VAL A 517 10.61 2.39 7.65
CA VAL A 517 11.93 2.98 7.31
C VAL A 517 12.22 4.18 8.22
N LEU A 518 11.22 5.00 8.53
CA LEU A 518 11.36 6.12 9.48
C LEU A 518 11.74 5.65 10.88
N ARG A 519 11.15 4.53 11.35
CA ARG A 519 11.50 3.86 12.61
C ARG A 519 12.91 3.24 12.58
N GLU A 520 13.36 2.75 11.43
CA GLU A 520 14.71 2.17 11.29
C GLU A 520 15.81 3.24 11.16
N THR A 521 15.46 4.47 10.80
CA THR A 521 16.40 5.62 10.72
C THR A 521 16.91 6.04 12.13
N GLU A 522 16.25 5.62 13.21
CA GLU A 522 16.58 6.00 14.60
C GLU A 522 18.02 5.71 15.02
N THR A 523 18.68 4.70 14.45
CA THR A 523 20.06 4.34 14.84
C THR A 523 21.14 5.35 14.41
N VAL A 524 20.84 6.33 13.55
CA VAL A 524 21.86 7.24 12.97
C VAL A 524 21.51 8.73 13.09
N THR A 525 20.94 9.18 14.22
CA THR A 525 21.15 10.58 14.69
C THR A 525 20.85 10.80 16.17
N LYS A 526 21.85 10.54 17.03
CA LYS A 526 22.03 11.36 18.23
C LYS A 526 23.26 12.23 18.03
N PRO A 527 23.13 13.55 17.82
CA PRO A 527 24.21 14.49 18.12
C PRO A 527 24.64 14.24 19.56
N ALA A 528 25.94 14.04 19.80
CA ALA A 528 26.43 13.82 21.14
C ALA A 528 26.17 15.08 21.99
N VAL A 529 25.25 14.99 22.94
CA VAL A 529 25.05 16.04 23.94
C VAL A 529 26.30 16.05 24.81
N VAL A 530 27.24 16.94 24.47
CA VAL A 530 28.41 17.23 25.30
C VAL A 530 27.89 17.89 26.57
N ALA A 531 27.66 17.08 27.59
CA ALA A 531 27.26 17.57 28.91
C ALA A 531 28.30 18.60 29.40
N PRO A 532 27.87 19.75 29.93
CA PRO A 532 28.81 20.76 30.41
C PRO A 532 29.68 20.15 31.51
N VAL A 533 31.00 20.20 31.33
CA VAL A 533 31.96 19.61 32.27
C VAL A 533 31.95 20.44 33.56
N HIS A 534 31.14 20.00 34.52
CA HIS A 534 31.22 20.47 35.90
C HIS A 534 32.59 20.11 36.47
N LYS A 535 33.54 21.04 36.36
CA LYS A 535 34.74 21.02 37.18
C LYS A 535 34.31 21.01 38.64
N ARG A 536 34.67 19.96 39.37
CA ARG A 536 34.67 20.01 40.84
C ARG A 536 35.57 21.16 41.26
N VAL A 537 35.04 22.02 42.13
CA VAL A 537 35.81 22.83 43.07
C VAL A 537 35.26 22.44 44.44
N ASP A 538 36.13 22.01 45.34
CA ASP A 538 35.72 21.40 46.59
C ASP A 538 35.11 22.41 47.58
N SER A 539 34.31 21.89 48.53
CA SER A 539 33.55 22.71 49.46
C SER A 539 34.44 23.40 50.50
N ALA A 540 34.28 24.72 50.65
CA ALA A 540 34.82 25.46 51.79
C ALA A 540 33.89 26.59 52.25
N MET A 541 33.42 26.47 53.50
CA MET A 541 33.14 27.54 54.47
C MET A 541 32.21 28.72 54.10
N SER A 542 30.98 28.60 54.63
CA SER A 542 30.31 29.59 55.51
C SER A 542 30.06 31.04 55.08
N GLY A 543 28.80 31.47 55.23
CA GLY A 543 28.47 32.81 55.75
C GLY A 543 27.37 33.56 55.00
N LEU A 544 26.38 34.06 55.75
CA LEU A 544 25.66 35.35 55.58
C LEU A 544 25.48 35.84 54.12
N GLY A 545 24.31 35.82 53.48
CA GLY A 545 22.95 36.10 53.98
C GLY A 545 22.37 37.30 53.19
N VAL A 546 21.06 37.58 53.24
CA VAL A 546 20.40 38.79 52.65
C VAL A 546 20.48 38.89 51.10
N SER A 547 19.48 39.21 50.28
CA SER A 547 18.01 39.18 50.20
C SER A 547 17.61 39.97 48.92
N ASN A 548 16.48 39.64 48.28
CA ASN A 548 15.64 40.53 47.45
C ASN A 548 16.15 41.21 46.16
N ASP A 549 15.37 40.93 45.10
CA ASP A 549 14.76 41.85 44.13
C ASP A 549 15.45 42.30 42.82
N PRO A 550 14.65 42.63 41.76
CA PRO A 550 15.11 42.71 40.36
C PRO A 550 15.08 44.13 39.76
N LEU A 551 15.68 44.26 38.56
CA LEU A 551 15.50 45.26 37.47
C LEU A 551 16.77 45.17 36.56
N GLY A 552 16.77 45.42 35.25
CA GLY A 552 15.69 45.67 34.30
C GLY A 552 16.03 46.75 33.25
N SER A 553 16.60 46.40 32.07
CA SER A 553 16.78 47.34 30.94
C SER A 553 17.20 46.67 29.61
N ASN A 554 16.53 47.05 28.50
CA ASN A 554 17.01 46.96 27.11
C ASN A 554 17.51 48.37 26.66
N PRO A 555 17.76 48.68 25.36
CA PRO A 555 18.87 48.20 24.52
C PRO A 555 19.63 49.36 23.81
N VAL A 556 20.81 49.10 23.22
CA VAL A 556 21.42 49.99 22.19
C VAL A 556 22.24 49.15 21.17
N ALA A 557 22.39 49.66 19.95
CA ALA A 557 23.33 49.17 18.92
C ALA A 557 24.46 50.22 18.71
N SER A 558 25.30 50.26 17.67
CA SER A 558 25.47 49.53 16.40
C SER A 558 26.93 49.69 15.94
N ASP A 559 27.34 49.10 14.80
CA ASP A 559 27.84 49.85 13.62
C ASP A 559 28.51 48.97 12.54
N ASP A 560 28.74 49.60 11.38
CA ASP A 560 28.83 49.03 10.04
C ASP A 560 30.19 48.49 9.57
N SER A 561 30.11 47.49 8.68
CA SER A 561 30.92 47.29 7.46
C SER A 561 32.45 47.08 7.52
N ALA A 562 32.90 45.95 6.94
CA ALA A 562 34.10 45.87 6.10
C ALA A 562 34.12 44.58 5.24
N ALA A 563 34.43 44.71 3.94
CA ALA A 563 34.71 43.66 2.95
C ALA A 563 35.61 44.29 1.84
N PRO A 564 36.05 43.62 0.73
CA PRO A 564 35.77 42.26 0.25
C PRO A 564 36.99 41.52 -0.43
N ILE A 565 36.70 40.46 -1.23
CA ILE A 565 37.49 39.84 -2.34
C ILE A 565 38.65 38.87 -2.01
N GLY A 566 38.70 37.71 -2.71
CA GLY A 566 39.88 36.80 -2.71
C GLY A 566 39.73 35.38 -3.30
N HIS A 567 39.34 35.23 -4.59
CA HIS A 567 39.42 34.07 -5.52
C HIS A 567 40.25 32.78 -5.15
N ALA A 568 39.95 31.55 -5.64
CA ALA A 568 38.86 31.02 -6.50
C ALA A 568 38.85 29.47 -6.67
N LEU A 569 37.71 28.93 -7.14
CA LEU A 569 37.50 27.73 -8.00
C LEU A 569 38.10 26.34 -7.67
N SER A 570 37.22 25.32 -7.57
CA SER A 570 37.19 24.22 -8.56
C SER A 570 35.82 23.52 -8.63
N THR A 571 35.60 22.77 -9.72
CA THR A 571 34.30 22.37 -10.27
C THR A 571 33.86 20.95 -9.87
N VAL A 572 32.53 20.71 -9.73
CA VAL A 572 31.74 19.69 -10.48
C VAL A 572 30.26 19.73 -10.04
N ARG A 573 29.35 19.96 -10.99
CA ARG A 573 27.89 19.74 -10.86
C ARG A 573 27.22 19.64 -12.24
N SER A 574 26.90 18.44 -12.70
CA SER A 574 25.87 18.19 -13.73
C SER A 574 25.56 16.68 -13.83
N GLN A 575 24.26 16.35 -13.86
CA GLN A 575 23.61 15.22 -14.57
C GLN A 575 22.17 15.03 -14.08
N VAL A 576 21.31 15.95 -14.50
CA VAL A 576 19.84 15.77 -14.64
C VAL A 576 19.47 16.53 -15.93
N GLU A 577 18.47 16.04 -16.66
CA GLU A 577 17.89 16.66 -17.88
C GLU A 577 18.81 16.91 -19.08
N MET A 578 18.77 15.99 -20.05
CA MET A 578 18.34 16.25 -21.43
C MET A 578 17.90 14.91 -22.07
N GLY A 579 16.92 14.92 -22.97
CA GLY A 579 16.44 13.67 -23.60
C GLY A 579 15.07 13.71 -24.28
N ALA A 580 14.69 14.81 -24.93
CA ALA A 580 13.42 14.91 -25.65
C ALA A 580 13.42 15.99 -26.77
N ALA A 581 14.35 15.90 -27.71
CA ALA A 581 14.28 16.59 -29.02
C ALA A 581 15.31 16.00 -30.00
N ASP A 582 14.82 15.54 -31.15
CA ASP A 582 15.23 15.93 -32.51
C ASP A 582 15.17 14.77 -33.52
N ALA A 583 14.74 15.11 -34.73
CA ALA A 583 14.63 14.22 -35.87
C ALA A 583 15.24 14.87 -37.12
N GLU A 584 15.86 14.03 -37.97
CA GLU A 584 16.21 14.27 -39.37
C GLU A 584 17.04 15.52 -39.76
N ALA A 585 18.33 15.29 -40.05
CA ALA A 585 19.02 15.89 -41.21
C ALA A 585 20.21 15.00 -41.64
N GLU A 586 20.63 15.08 -42.91
CA GLU A 586 21.56 14.14 -43.55
C GLU A 586 23.05 14.54 -43.47
N ALA A 587 23.91 13.59 -43.05
CA ALA A 587 25.23 13.22 -43.64
C ALA A 587 26.32 14.32 -43.88
N PRO A 588 27.53 14.03 -44.45
CA PRO A 588 28.20 12.74 -44.68
C PRO A 588 29.69 12.65 -44.22
N VAL A 589 30.13 11.43 -43.83
CA VAL A 589 31.41 10.76 -44.20
C VAL A 589 32.79 11.30 -43.74
N ALA A 590 33.70 10.34 -43.48
CA ALA A 590 35.19 10.43 -43.36
C ALA A 590 35.78 10.99 -42.02
N THR A 591 36.89 10.47 -41.46
CA THR A 591 37.80 9.38 -41.91
C THR A 591 38.58 8.72 -40.76
N ALA A 592 39.00 7.47 -40.97
CA ALA A 592 40.24 6.81 -40.48
C ALA A 592 40.54 6.64 -38.97
N ALA A 593 40.89 5.39 -38.61
CA ALA A 593 41.70 4.98 -37.45
C ALA A 593 43.17 4.70 -37.95
N PRO A 594 44.07 3.92 -37.30
CA PRO A 594 44.12 3.37 -35.93
C PRO A 594 45.52 3.51 -35.24
N THR A 595 45.68 2.96 -34.02
CA THR A 595 46.89 2.28 -33.46
C THR A 595 46.52 1.81 -32.03
N VAL A 596 46.59 0.53 -31.60
CA VAL A 596 47.56 -0.59 -31.70
C VAL A 596 48.67 -0.53 -30.64
N ALA A 597 48.63 -1.48 -29.70
CA ALA A 597 49.75 -2.01 -28.92
C ALA A 597 49.38 -3.39 -28.31
N GLU A 598 50.17 -4.43 -28.58
CA GLU A 598 50.22 -5.72 -27.87
C GLU A 598 51.13 -5.58 -26.60
N GLU A 599 51.41 -6.53 -25.69
CA GLU A 599 51.49 -8.01 -25.64
C GLU A 599 51.08 -8.45 -24.17
N ASP A 600 51.18 -9.64 -23.56
CA ASP A 600 51.86 -10.95 -23.75
C ASP A 600 51.11 -12.09 -22.96
N HIS A 601 51.74 -13.26 -22.83
CA HIS A 601 51.33 -14.57 -22.28
C HIS A 601 51.96 -14.87 -20.88
N LEU A 602 51.71 -15.95 -20.09
CA LEU A 602 50.80 -17.12 -20.04
C LEU A 602 50.65 -17.53 -18.51
N PRO A 603 50.26 -18.76 -18.03
CA PRO A 603 49.60 -18.94 -16.72
C PRO A 603 50.36 -19.79 -15.66
N ILE A 604 49.81 -19.88 -14.44
CA ILE A 604 50.11 -20.96 -13.46
C ILE A 604 48.79 -21.49 -12.83
N THR A 605 48.73 -22.79 -12.53
CA THR A 605 47.62 -23.47 -11.84
C THR A 605 48.04 -24.00 -10.46
N SER A 606 47.10 -24.10 -9.50
CA SER A 606 47.19 -25.01 -8.34
C SER A 606 45.84 -25.17 -7.61
N THR A 607 45.74 -26.19 -6.75
CA THR A 607 44.50 -26.76 -6.19
C THR A 607 44.16 -26.32 -4.75
N PRO A 608 42.90 -26.50 -4.29
CA PRO A 608 42.44 -26.05 -2.97
C PRO A 608 42.50 -27.14 -1.86
N PRO A 609 42.40 -26.76 -0.57
CA PRO A 609 42.29 -27.69 0.55
C PRO A 609 40.82 -28.06 0.92
N ALA A 610 40.64 -29.33 1.23
CA ALA A 610 39.48 -29.95 1.88
C ALA A 610 39.70 -30.01 3.42
N ALA A 611 38.85 -30.56 4.30
CA ALA A 611 37.39 -30.67 4.46
C ALA A 611 37.12 -31.39 5.81
N ASP A 612 35.93 -31.26 6.41
CA ASP A 612 35.42 -32.13 7.50
C ASP A 612 33.93 -31.78 7.79
N ARG A 613 33.05 -32.66 8.28
CA ARG A 613 32.97 -34.13 8.19
C ARG A 613 31.51 -34.55 8.37
N LYS A 614 31.03 -35.59 7.67
CA LYS A 614 29.64 -36.08 7.85
C LYS A 614 29.49 -36.95 9.11
N VAL A 615 28.37 -36.77 9.82
CA VAL A 615 27.73 -37.82 10.63
C VAL A 615 26.25 -37.85 10.28
N SER A 616 25.69 -39.05 10.19
CA SER A 616 24.29 -39.34 9.85
C SER A 616 23.70 -40.27 10.91
N VAL A 617 22.45 -40.04 11.33
CA VAL A 617 21.74 -40.91 12.28
C VAL A 617 20.36 -41.28 11.71
N THR A 618 20.01 -42.56 11.86
CA THR A 618 18.84 -43.20 11.24
C THR A 618 17.58 -43.09 12.10
N THR A 619 16.42 -42.95 11.45
CA THR A 619 15.10 -43.03 12.09
C THR A 619 14.86 -44.37 12.78
N THR A 620 14.36 -44.34 14.01
CA THR A 620 13.66 -45.49 14.63
C THR A 620 12.35 -45.03 15.25
N ILE A 621 11.33 -45.89 15.16
CA ILE A 621 10.00 -45.66 15.73
C ILE A 621 9.93 -46.40 17.06
N SER A 622 9.29 -45.81 18.08
CA SER A 622 8.94 -46.49 19.33
C SER A 622 7.53 -46.10 19.78
N THR A 623 6.89 -46.94 20.59
CA THR A 623 5.44 -46.98 20.78
C THR A 623 4.99 -46.69 22.22
N THR A 624 3.76 -46.17 22.30
CA THR A 624 2.80 -46.18 23.43
C THR A 624 3.25 -46.71 24.81
N SER A 625 3.10 -45.87 25.84
CA SER A 625 2.65 -46.31 27.18
C SER A 625 1.91 -45.18 27.92
N ALA A 626 1.21 -45.50 29.00
CA ALA A 626 0.28 -44.64 29.74
C ALA A 626 0.84 -44.24 31.14
N PRO A 627 0.22 -43.28 31.88
CA PRO A 627 0.91 -42.55 32.95
C PRO A 627 0.69 -43.10 34.38
N ALA A 628 1.63 -42.78 35.27
CA ALA A 628 1.50 -42.83 36.72
C ALA A 628 2.66 -42.05 37.39
N PRO A 629 2.56 -41.63 38.67
CA PRO A 629 1.37 -41.17 39.40
C PRO A 629 1.60 -39.76 40.02
N ALA A 630 0.61 -39.26 40.77
CA ALA A 630 0.81 -38.09 41.64
C ALA A 630 1.55 -38.48 42.94
N ALA A 631 2.11 -37.48 43.63
CA ALA A 631 2.64 -37.60 44.99
C ALA A 631 2.22 -36.38 45.81
N ASP A 632 1.48 -36.60 46.89
CA ASP A 632 1.18 -35.58 47.89
C ASP A 632 2.41 -35.36 48.81
N ALA A 633 2.57 -34.12 49.28
CA ALA A 633 3.49 -33.76 50.36
C ALA A 633 2.89 -32.60 51.16
N ASP A 634 3.08 -32.64 52.48
CA ASP A 634 2.12 -32.07 53.43
C ASP A 634 2.21 -30.56 53.70
N GLU A 635 1.18 -30.11 54.40
CA GLU A 635 0.95 -28.78 54.96
C GLU A 635 2.20 -28.02 55.47
N THR A 636 2.42 -26.81 54.96
CA THR A 636 2.67 -25.64 55.82
C THR A 636 1.90 -24.43 55.28
N SER A 637 1.31 -23.64 56.18
CA SER A 637 0.51 -22.45 55.84
C SER A 637 0.84 -21.29 56.81
N PRO A 638 0.55 -20.01 56.47
CA PRO A 638 1.67 -19.09 56.26
C PRO A 638 1.85 -18.00 57.34
N SER A 639 3.10 -17.56 57.53
CA SER A 639 3.44 -16.35 58.29
C SER A 639 3.10 -15.08 57.50
N SER A 640 2.05 -14.37 57.90
CA SER A 640 1.58 -13.14 57.25
C SER A 640 2.40 -11.90 57.63
N PHE A 641 2.82 -11.11 56.65
CA PHE A 641 3.16 -9.69 56.83
C PHE A 641 1.98 -8.82 56.36
N PRO A 642 1.37 -7.97 57.22
CA PRO A 642 0.19 -7.19 56.87
C PRO A 642 0.56 -5.76 56.41
N GLU A 643 0.76 -5.56 55.12
CA GLU A 643 0.89 -4.20 54.57
C GLU A 643 -0.50 -3.56 54.40
N LYS A 644 -0.88 -2.69 55.35
CA LYS A 644 -2.14 -1.94 55.31
C LYS A 644 -2.02 -0.76 54.35
N THR A 645 -2.66 -0.86 53.18
CA THR A 645 -3.13 0.32 52.44
C THR A 645 -4.63 0.50 52.69
N GLU A 646 -5.02 1.68 53.16
CA GLU A 646 -6.44 2.02 53.31
C GLU A 646 -7.05 2.35 51.95
N TYR A 647 -8.19 1.74 51.62
CA TYR A 647 -8.98 2.05 50.43
C TYR A 647 -10.44 2.24 50.84
N ASP A 648 -11.06 3.34 50.38
CA ASP A 648 -12.40 3.76 50.80
C ASP A 648 -13.49 2.71 50.48
N GLN A 649 -14.41 2.50 51.42
CA GLN A 649 -15.31 1.35 51.47
C GLN A 649 -16.53 1.46 50.54
N LYS A 650 -16.34 1.42 49.21
CA LYS A 650 -17.50 1.37 48.27
C LYS A 650 -17.41 0.24 47.22
N LYS A 651 -18.34 -0.72 47.38
CA LYS A 651 -18.80 -1.75 46.40
C LYS A 651 -17.84 -2.93 46.08
N PRO A 652 -17.55 -3.85 47.03
CA PRO A 652 -16.81 -5.10 46.74
C PRO A 652 -17.51 -6.04 45.73
N ALA A 653 -18.83 -5.90 45.51
CA ALA A 653 -19.59 -6.77 44.61
C ALA A 653 -19.23 -6.61 43.12
N SER A 654 -18.82 -5.42 42.67
CA SER A 654 -18.47 -5.16 41.25
C SER A 654 -17.14 -5.84 40.87
N ILE A 655 -16.13 -5.73 41.74
CA ILE A 655 -14.82 -6.34 41.56
C ILE A 655 -14.95 -7.87 41.53
N ARG A 656 -15.70 -8.47 42.46
CA ARG A 656 -15.95 -9.92 42.48
C ARG A 656 -16.68 -10.41 41.21
N ARG A 657 -17.55 -9.57 40.62
CA ARG A 657 -18.23 -9.84 39.33
C ARG A 657 -17.30 -9.69 38.12
N LYS A 658 -16.40 -8.67 38.11
CA LYS A 658 -15.34 -8.54 37.08
C LYS A 658 -14.36 -9.73 37.12
N LEU A 659 -13.90 -10.14 38.30
CA LEU A 659 -13.00 -11.30 38.47
C LEU A 659 -13.65 -12.61 38.00
N LYS A 660 -14.93 -12.87 38.33
CA LYS A 660 -15.66 -14.03 37.78
C LYS A 660 -15.85 -13.95 36.25
N LYS A 661 -16.11 -12.76 35.68
CA LYS A 661 -16.11 -12.58 34.21
C LYS A 661 -14.74 -12.94 33.62
N LEU A 662 -13.64 -12.41 34.16
CA LEU A 662 -12.28 -12.64 33.66
C LEU A 662 -11.88 -14.11 33.71
N ALA A 663 -12.16 -14.82 34.81
CA ALA A 663 -11.95 -16.27 34.90
C ALA A 663 -12.72 -17.01 33.79
N SER A 664 -14.01 -16.70 33.60
CA SER A 664 -14.81 -17.30 32.52
C SER A 664 -14.34 -16.92 31.11
N LYS A 665 -13.73 -15.72 30.91
CA LYS A 665 -13.13 -15.32 29.63
C LYS A 665 -11.86 -16.15 29.36
N LYS A 666 -11.03 -16.40 30.37
CA LYS A 666 -9.85 -17.30 30.30
C LYS A 666 -10.25 -18.74 29.97
N ASP A 667 -11.18 -19.33 30.70
CA ASP A 667 -11.53 -20.76 30.53
C ASP A 667 -12.19 -21.02 29.17
N ARG A 668 -13.01 -20.06 28.70
CA ARG A 668 -13.55 -20.06 27.32
C ARG A 668 -12.46 -19.88 26.27
N LEU A 669 -11.44 -19.06 26.52
CA LEU A 669 -10.32 -18.87 25.59
C LEU A 669 -9.48 -20.15 25.44
N VAL A 670 -9.11 -20.79 26.56
CA VAL A 670 -8.39 -22.09 26.56
C VAL A 670 -9.21 -23.16 25.83
N SER A 671 -10.51 -23.26 26.13
CA SER A 671 -11.42 -24.20 25.45
C SER A 671 -11.52 -23.94 23.94
N ARG A 672 -11.54 -22.67 23.52
CA ARG A 672 -11.58 -22.27 22.10
C ARG A 672 -10.26 -22.56 21.37
N VAL A 673 -9.11 -22.34 22.02
CA VAL A 673 -7.80 -22.71 21.45
C VAL A 673 -7.72 -24.21 21.20
N MET A 674 -8.12 -25.04 22.18
CA MET A 674 -8.14 -26.51 22.02
C MET A 674 -9.11 -26.97 20.91
N ALA A 675 -10.30 -26.35 20.81
CA ALA A 675 -11.26 -26.63 19.75
C ALA A 675 -10.72 -26.24 18.35
N SER A 676 -10.12 -25.04 18.23
CA SER A 676 -9.50 -24.56 16.99
C SER A 676 -8.34 -25.47 16.55
N TRP A 677 -7.46 -25.86 17.49
CA TRP A 677 -6.35 -26.78 17.21
C TRP A 677 -6.85 -28.16 16.75
N THR A 678 -7.95 -28.64 17.31
CA THR A 678 -8.63 -29.88 16.88
C THR A 678 -9.24 -29.75 15.48
N GLN A 679 -9.79 -28.58 15.13
CA GLN A 679 -10.30 -28.27 13.79
C GLN A 679 -9.16 -28.23 12.76
N SER A 680 -8.05 -27.55 13.07
CA SER A 680 -6.85 -27.53 12.20
C SER A 680 -6.26 -28.92 12.01
N MET A 681 -6.17 -29.75 13.06
CA MET A 681 -5.74 -31.14 12.93
C MET A 681 -6.71 -32.03 12.12
N ARG A 682 -7.99 -31.66 11.97
CA ARG A 682 -8.89 -32.31 11.01
C ARG A 682 -8.57 -31.90 9.57
N VAL A 683 -8.38 -30.61 9.30
CA VAL A 683 -8.02 -30.11 7.94
C VAL A 683 -6.73 -30.78 7.46
N VAL A 684 -5.67 -30.73 8.27
CA VAL A 684 -4.38 -31.37 7.94
C VAL A 684 -4.52 -32.88 7.73
N ARG A 685 -5.38 -33.57 8.49
CA ARG A 685 -5.65 -35.01 8.27
C ARG A 685 -6.42 -35.29 6.98
N CYS A 686 -7.24 -34.36 6.49
CA CYS A 686 -7.89 -34.48 5.18
C CYS A 686 -6.87 -34.27 4.04
N GLU A 687 -5.99 -33.27 4.15
CA GLU A 687 -4.90 -33.02 3.18
C GLU A 687 -3.93 -34.21 3.09
N PHE A 688 -3.57 -34.82 4.22
CA PHE A 688 -2.76 -36.05 4.23
C PHE A 688 -3.52 -37.31 3.75
N ALA A 689 -4.85 -37.27 3.64
CA ALA A 689 -5.67 -38.36 3.11
C ALA A 689 -5.89 -38.25 1.59
N SER A 690 -5.96 -37.03 1.03
CA SER A 690 -5.94 -36.83 -0.42
C SER A 690 -4.57 -37.12 -1.02
N PHE A 691 -3.47 -36.83 -0.31
CA PHE A 691 -2.09 -37.16 -0.72
C PHE A 691 -1.74 -38.68 -0.73
N ARG A 692 -2.72 -39.58 -0.60
CA ARG A 692 -2.55 -41.04 -0.53
C ARG A 692 -3.58 -41.83 -1.37
N ARG A 693 -4.10 -41.21 -2.43
CA ARG A 693 -4.96 -41.85 -3.44
C ARG A 693 -4.48 -41.50 -4.85
#